data_AF-A0A2E1MXQ5-F1
#
_entry.id   AF-A0A2E1MXQ5-F1
#
_cell.length_a   1.000
_cell.length_b   1.000
_cell.length_c   1.000
_cell.angle_alpha   90.00
_cell.angle_beta   90.00
_cell.angle_gamma   90.00
#
_symmetry.space_group_name_H-M   'P 1'
#
loop_
_entity.id
_entity.type
_entity.pdbx_description
1 polymer ?
#
loop_
_entity_poly.entity_id
_entity_poly.type
_entity_poly.pdbx_seq_one_letter_code
_entity_poly.pdbx_strand_id
1 'polypeptide(L)'
;MHEKLQNITAKVVDIDLDNFLRVDYLGNIYTVKLNRFFNQSSYIIKQILNASKTLISVDQISVSLVNVQVKGTCIDFDESLNSYIVIEPDWIINVTSLTQFDFYERSLFNNRFSIRKQNKYMLIGNIIHEVFEDLMQGYSGDKEIFFRNLNKRLIGSLVKRSFDFALLGLDFNEIESITRNHLNAIYLYIKKSKKFIDNKEIFTEHYIIDSHLGMKGKIDAVIMDQKSVLAIELKTGKSWKRKAKTGHAFQAQAYSMLLSNKYKDKEVLSPLIIYSGDCKFYNMKLNSQIDLGMKADFNYAEKSNVINLRNRLISADILFNVDYDNERYKKCDKCFYTSVCDCINNVDLSLSKFNLPPLLINSYHSFSSEEKSFFKLFNTYLTEESSTIKKQIGSFLNNDSCVRIELGRCVQVKEVLFSSKFKIKLKCDNKSDLREKDFCLISDENGPLKGECVQSIISDISEDTIELKISKSLKFIPIWIDAINSEAIFDRNYPSIFNLLNIPHLKRLKEVLINSSVCRDNELIQVENLNSIVELNESQKKAIALALGVQDFLLIQGPPGTGKTLTIAKIVQQMHQKGRKIILSCFTHRSIDELIRKINIHAPEVDFYRIEELHSNKNIDGDSSDESNIRVKVEKIKKIIKKRPVYIGTTYAWLSGKYDDLIGNQLYDVAIMDEASQMIIPNSIGVIRLAESFILVGDHFQQPPVIQSPNAKDLNKTLFQTLFENDKIPSNTKVMLDTQHRMNPVIGNYISRTFYDNELKNNNSVTFSNIYKPVQETSKVGKICDPKNIITLVHCKSDKSNVGSKSVDEEAEVILDVINFLINKGISTNSIGVIAPYRAQVAMIRRKIEMFYSNNHSLIINSKQIVDTIDRFQGDERDIIIFSMCLSDHIKSDLLKDKRKINVALSRAKKKLIVVGDWDLADNHETFKSLLVYVEKNKDTKLVRI
;
A
#
# COMPACT_ATOMS: atom_id res chain seq x y z
N MET A 1 39.15 31.82 2.90
CA MET A 1 38.31 30.69 3.33
C MET A 1 37.52 30.24 2.12
N HIS A 2 37.78 29.05 1.55
CA HIS A 2 36.91 28.52 0.50
C HIS A 2 35.55 28.20 1.14
N GLU A 3 34.50 28.91 0.74
CA GLU A 3 33.15 28.62 1.21
C GLU A 3 32.80 27.16 0.88
N LYS A 4 32.41 26.41 1.92
CA LYS A 4 32.08 24.98 1.81
C LYS A 4 30.84 24.84 0.93
N LEU A 5 30.91 23.95 -0.06
CA LEU A 5 29.74 23.61 -0.88
C LEU A 5 28.59 23.11 0.00
N GLN A 6 27.39 23.60 -0.28
CA GLN A 6 26.19 23.25 0.46
C GLN A 6 25.06 22.82 -0.47
N ASN A 7 24.14 22.03 0.08
CA ASN A 7 22.86 21.71 -0.55
C ASN A 7 21.81 22.59 0.12
N ILE A 8 21.08 23.38 -0.64
CA ILE A 8 20.02 24.26 -0.12
C ILE A 8 18.68 23.85 -0.69
N THR A 9 17.63 24.02 0.10
CA THR A 9 16.24 23.89 -0.35
C THR A 9 15.61 25.27 -0.27
N ALA A 10 15.09 25.75 -1.38
CA ALA A 10 14.58 27.11 -1.54
C ALA A 10 13.25 27.08 -2.29
N LYS A 11 12.45 28.14 -2.15
CA LYS A 11 11.19 28.29 -2.88
C LYS A 11 11.40 29.17 -4.10
N VAL A 12 10.86 28.77 -5.25
CA VAL A 12 10.91 29.58 -6.47
C VAL A 12 9.97 30.77 -6.32
N VAL A 13 10.50 31.96 -6.61
CA VAL A 13 9.74 33.22 -6.64
C VAL A 13 9.34 33.57 -8.07
N ASP A 14 10.31 33.57 -8.99
CA ASP A 14 10.09 33.86 -10.40
C ASP A 14 11.27 33.33 -11.24
N ILE A 15 11.09 33.28 -12.57
CA ILE A 15 12.10 32.90 -13.53
C ILE A 15 12.09 33.81 -14.78
N ASP A 16 13.24 34.41 -15.07
CA ASP A 16 13.42 35.31 -16.22
C ASP A 16 13.77 34.53 -17.51
N LEU A 17 13.68 35.21 -18.65
CA LEU A 17 13.98 34.72 -20.01
C LEU A 17 15.42 34.22 -20.17
N ASP A 18 16.38 34.74 -19.40
CA ASP A 18 17.80 34.40 -19.50
C ASP A 18 18.26 33.25 -18.55
N ASN A 19 17.32 32.40 -18.09
CA ASN A 19 17.56 31.31 -17.13
C ASN A 19 18.06 31.77 -15.74
N PHE A 20 17.74 33.01 -15.36
CA PHE A 20 17.91 33.47 -13.99
C PHE A 20 16.70 33.09 -13.16
N LEU A 21 16.93 32.22 -12.17
CA LEU A 21 15.95 31.78 -11.21
C LEU A 21 16.06 32.64 -9.95
N ARG A 22 14.94 33.23 -9.51
CA ARG A 22 14.87 33.91 -8.21
C ARG A 22 14.28 32.95 -7.19
N VAL A 23 14.99 32.75 -6.08
CA VAL A 23 14.58 31.81 -5.03
C VAL A 23 14.57 32.49 -3.66
N ASP A 24 13.59 32.16 -2.83
CA ASP A 24 13.54 32.49 -1.41
C ASP A 24 14.22 31.36 -0.62
N TYR A 25 15.32 31.70 0.04
CA TYR A 25 16.03 30.84 0.96
C TYR A 25 16.17 31.54 2.31
N LEU A 26 15.56 30.95 3.35
CA LEU A 26 15.55 31.49 4.71
C LEU A 26 15.00 32.94 4.80
N GLY A 27 14.00 33.28 3.98
CA GLY A 27 13.36 34.60 3.96
C GLY A 27 14.09 35.66 3.13
N ASN A 28 15.17 35.29 2.45
CA ASN A 28 15.96 36.18 1.60
C ASN A 28 15.88 35.75 0.14
N ILE A 29 15.80 36.73 -0.77
CA ILE A 29 15.73 36.46 -2.21
C ILE A 29 17.13 36.40 -2.81
N TYR A 30 17.44 35.27 -3.43
CA TYR A 30 18.68 35.03 -4.15
C TYR A 30 18.44 34.87 -5.64
N THR A 31 19.45 35.21 -6.43
CA THR A 31 19.48 34.97 -7.88
C THR A 31 20.42 33.81 -8.21
N VAL A 32 19.94 32.87 -9.01
CA VAL A 32 20.69 31.70 -9.46
C VAL A 32 20.71 31.72 -10.99
N LYS A 33 21.89 31.73 -11.61
CA LYS A 33 22.01 31.53 -13.06
C LYS A 33 22.21 30.06 -13.34
N LEU A 34 21.21 29.39 -13.92
CA LEU A 34 21.34 27.98 -14.26
C LEU A 34 22.29 27.82 -15.45
N ASN A 35 23.14 26.79 -15.39
CA ASN A 35 24.01 26.48 -16.52
C ASN A 35 23.24 25.79 -17.66
N ARG A 36 23.90 25.66 -18.82
CA ARG A 36 23.29 25.13 -20.05
C ARG A 36 22.65 23.74 -19.92
N PHE A 37 23.13 22.90 -19.00
CA PHE A 37 22.59 21.55 -18.81
C PHE A 37 21.23 21.56 -18.14
N PHE A 38 20.83 22.66 -17.50
CA PHE A 38 19.57 22.80 -16.76
C PHE A 38 18.59 23.82 -17.36
N ASN A 39 18.81 24.23 -18.62
CA ASN A 39 17.85 25.05 -19.38
C ASN A 39 16.45 24.39 -19.44
N GLN A 40 16.39 23.06 -19.50
CA GLN A 40 15.11 22.35 -19.49
C GLN A 40 14.39 22.49 -18.15
N SER A 41 15.11 22.46 -17.02
CA SER A 41 14.52 22.68 -15.69
C SER A 41 13.94 24.10 -15.58
N SER A 42 14.62 25.11 -16.13
CA SER A 42 14.10 26.48 -16.23
C SER A 42 12.76 26.51 -16.97
N TYR A 43 12.69 25.90 -18.15
CA TYR A 43 11.45 25.81 -18.93
C TYR A 43 10.32 25.11 -18.17
N ILE A 44 10.61 24.00 -17.50
CA ILE A 44 9.65 23.25 -16.68
C ILE A 44 9.12 24.12 -15.54
N ILE A 45 9.99 24.79 -14.80
CA ILE A 45 9.58 25.68 -13.70
C ILE A 45 8.65 26.76 -14.23
N LYS A 46 8.99 27.40 -15.36
CA LYS A 46 8.15 28.40 -16.00
C LYS A 46 6.78 27.86 -16.41
N GLN A 47 6.71 26.64 -16.95
CA GLN A 47 5.44 25.99 -17.27
C GLN A 47 4.58 25.78 -16.03
N ILE A 48 5.17 25.29 -14.94
CA ILE A 48 4.45 25.05 -13.68
C ILE A 48 3.96 26.39 -13.10
N LEU A 49 4.78 27.43 -13.07
CA LEU A 49 4.39 28.77 -12.60
C LEU A 49 3.29 29.39 -13.46
N ASN A 50 3.28 29.15 -14.78
CA ASN A 50 2.20 29.62 -15.64
C ASN A 50 0.91 28.84 -15.41
N ALA A 51 1.01 27.53 -15.15
CA ALA A 51 -0.13 26.66 -14.91
C ALA A 51 -0.72 26.81 -13.49
N SER A 52 0.04 27.34 -12.51
CA SER A 52 -0.38 27.46 -11.11
C SER A 52 -1.70 28.20 -10.94
N LYS A 53 -2.02 29.17 -11.81
CA LYS A 53 -3.31 29.89 -11.81
C LYS A 53 -4.53 28.99 -12.11
N THR A 54 -4.30 27.81 -12.67
CA THR A 54 -5.32 26.83 -13.08
C THR A 54 -5.18 25.48 -12.38
N LEU A 55 -4.07 25.25 -11.66
CA LEU A 55 -3.81 24.01 -10.94
C LEU A 55 -4.33 24.11 -9.51
N ILE A 56 -4.87 23.01 -9.00
CA ILE A 56 -5.48 22.94 -7.66
C ILE A 56 -4.42 23.05 -6.53
N SER A 57 -3.13 22.83 -6.81
CA SER A 57 -2.16 22.41 -5.79
C SER A 57 -0.77 23.08 -5.79
N VAL A 58 -0.49 24.10 -6.59
CA VAL A 58 0.86 24.71 -6.65
C VAL A 58 0.85 26.19 -6.30
N ASP A 59 0.83 26.51 -5.00
CA ASP A 59 0.99 27.89 -4.53
C ASP A 59 2.45 28.37 -4.64
N GLN A 60 3.43 27.48 -4.41
CA GLN A 60 4.87 27.73 -4.52
C GLN A 60 5.62 26.45 -4.90
N ILE A 61 6.64 26.56 -5.76
CA ILE A 61 7.49 25.44 -6.18
C ILE A 61 8.72 25.37 -5.27
N SER A 62 8.98 24.22 -4.66
CA SER A 62 10.23 23.98 -3.92
C SER A 62 11.31 23.48 -4.87
N VAL A 63 12.56 23.92 -4.71
CA VAL A 63 13.73 23.42 -5.43
C VAL A 63 14.86 23.10 -4.46
N SER A 64 15.60 22.02 -4.71
CA SER A 64 16.91 21.82 -4.09
C SER A 64 18.01 22.21 -5.07
N LEU A 65 18.91 23.09 -4.63
CA LEU A 65 20.14 23.44 -5.32
C LEU A 65 21.28 22.69 -4.62
N VAL A 66 21.81 21.69 -5.30
CA VAL A 66 22.82 20.76 -4.78
C VAL A 66 24.21 21.25 -5.20
N ASN A 67 25.19 21.17 -4.30
CA ASN A 67 26.56 21.64 -4.49
C ASN A 67 26.65 23.08 -5.02
N VAL A 68 26.20 24.04 -4.21
CA VAL A 68 26.26 25.47 -4.54
C VAL A 68 27.03 26.28 -3.49
N GLN A 69 27.45 27.50 -3.85
CA GLN A 69 28.00 28.50 -2.93
C GLN A 69 27.08 29.72 -2.90
N VAL A 70 26.84 30.28 -1.71
CA VAL A 70 26.00 31.47 -1.55
C VAL A 70 26.91 32.68 -1.38
N LYS A 71 26.87 33.64 -2.30
CA LYS A 71 27.71 34.84 -2.32
C LYS A 71 26.85 36.09 -2.40
N GLY A 72 26.73 36.81 -1.29
CA GLY A 72 25.86 37.99 -1.20
C GLY A 72 24.41 37.62 -1.51
N THR A 73 23.83 38.18 -2.58
CA THR A 73 22.47 37.90 -3.07
C THR A 73 22.45 36.92 -4.25
N CYS A 74 23.58 36.31 -4.58
CA CYS A 74 23.73 35.35 -5.68
C CYS A 74 24.07 33.95 -5.15
N ILE A 75 23.64 32.93 -5.89
CA ILE A 75 24.03 31.54 -5.65
C ILE A 75 24.81 31.06 -6.88
N ASP A 76 26.07 30.70 -6.66
CA ASP A 76 26.93 30.15 -7.68
C ASP A 76 26.48 28.72 -8.01
N PHE A 77 26.14 28.51 -9.28
CA PHE A 77 25.65 27.26 -9.82
C PHE A 77 26.43 26.93 -11.09
N ASP A 78 27.31 25.93 -11.04
CA ASP A 78 28.27 25.69 -12.13
C ASP A 78 28.66 24.21 -12.29
N GLU A 79 29.14 23.86 -13.49
CA GLU A 79 29.67 22.53 -13.79
C GLU A 79 30.89 22.18 -12.94
N SER A 80 31.80 23.14 -12.69
CA SER A 80 33.00 22.94 -11.86
C SER A 80 32.67 22.59 -10.40
N LEU A 81 31.51 23.04 -9.92
CA LEU A 81 30.99 22.71 -8.59
C LEU A 81 30.18 21.41 -8.57
N ASN A 82 29.94 20.79 -9.74
CA ASN A 82 28.95 19.73 -9.91
C ASN A 82 27.56 20.14 -9.37
N SER A 83 27.10 21.36 -9.69
CA SER A 83 25.82 21.86 -9.20
C SER A 83 24.62 21.22 -9.92
N TYR A 84 23.53 20.96 -9.20
CA TYR A 84 22.28 20.42 -9.79
C TYR A 84 21.05 21.13 -9.24
N ILE A 85 19.98 21.23 -10.03
CA ILE A 85 18.68 21.73 -9.60
C ILE A 85 17.63 20.61 -9.62
N VAL A 86 17.00 20.36 -8.48
CA VAL A 86 15.97 19.33 -8.30
C VAL A 86 14.64 20.00 -7.96
N ILE A 87 13.60 19.75 -8.74
CA ILE A 87 12.27 20.38 -8.57
C ILE A 87 11.41 19.53 -7.63
N GLU A 88 10.78 20.10 -6.61
CA GLU A 88 10.04 19.37 -5.56
C GLU A 88 10.89 18.24 -4.95
N PRO A 89 12.00 18.57 -4.27
CA PRO A 89 12.95 17.58 -3.74
C PRO A 89 12.30 16.62 -2.72
N ASP A 90 11.33 17.08 -1.93
CA ASP A 90 10.60 16.22 -0.99
C ASP A 90 9.74 15.15 -1.68
N TRP A 91 9.42 15.30 -2.96
CA TRP A 91 8.73 14.27 -3.74
C TRP A 91 9.73 13.15 -4.09
N ILE A 92 9.92 12.22 -3.14
CA ILE A 92 10.86 11.10 -3.31
C ILE A 92 10.30 10.09 -4.32
N ILE A 93 11.04 9.83 -5.40
CA ILE A 93 10.71 8.78 -6.37
C ILE A 93 11.65 7.58 -6.26
N ASN A 94 11.16 6.39 -6.61
CA ASN A 94 12.06 5.24 -6.81
C ASN A 94 12.91 5.48 -8.07
N VAL A 95 14.21 5.20 -7.99
CA VAL A 95 15.15 5.30 -9.12
C VAL A 95 14.67 4.46 -10.33
N THR A 96 13.99 3.34 -10.08
CA THR A 96 13.38 2.51 -11.14
C THR A 96 12.30 3.25 -11.94
N SER A 97 11.67 4.30 -11.40
CA SER A 97 10.71 5.13 -12.14
C SER A 97 11.36 5.87 -13.32
N LEU A 98 12.67 6.12 -13.28
CA LEU A 98 13.41 6.73 -14.40
C LEU A 98 13.39 5.85 -15.66
N THR A 99 13.25 4.53 -15.51
CA THR A 99 13.17 3.59 -16.63
C THR A 99 11.86 3.72 -17.44
N GLN A 100 10.86 4.44 -16.92
CA GLN A 100 9.58 4.63 -17.62
C GLN A 100 9.73 5.41 -18.94
N PHE A 101 10.83 6.16 -19.09
CA PHE A 101 11.17 6.99 -20.24
C PHE A 101 12.17 6.36 -21.21
N ASP A 102 12.37 5.03 -21.19
CA ASP A 102 13.40 4.30 -21.97
C ASP A 102 13.66 4.81 -23.41
N PHE A 103 12.63 5.36 -24.08
CA PHE A 103 12.76 5.93 -25.43
C PHE A 103 12.07 7.29 -25.66
N TYR A 104 10.95 7.60 -24.97
CA TYR A 104 10.10 8.77 -25.26
C TYR A 104 9.00 9.00 -24.20
N GLU A 105 8.34 10.16 -24.22
CA GLU A 105 7.24 10.52 -23.29
C GLU A 105 5.99 9.63 -23.42
N ARG A 106 5.62 9.16 -24.64
CA ARG A 106 4.50 8.20 -24.82
C ARG A 106 4.73 6.85 -24.10
N SER A 107 5.97 6.52 -23.72
CA SER A 107 6.31 5.32 -22.94
C SER A 107 5.85 5.47 -21.51
N LEU A 108 5.91 6.69 -20.96
CA LEU A 108 5.38 7.01 -19.64
C LEU A 108 3.88 6.69 -19.57
N PHE A 109 3.12 7.13 -20.57
CA PHE A 109 1.68 6.83 -20.66
C PHE A 109 1.41 5.33 -20.69
N ASN A 110 2.01 4.61 -21.64
CA ASN A 110 1.80 3.18 -21.76
C ASN A 110 2.21 2.43 -20.48
N ASN A 111 3.34 2.79 -19.88
CA ASN A 111 3.83 2.15 -18.67
C ASN A 111 2.96 2.43 -17.43
N ARG A 112 2.30 3.58 -17.38
CA ARG A 112 1.43 4.01 -16.27
C ARG A 112 0.04 3.37 -16.36
N PHE A 113 -0.54 3.30 -17.57
CA PHE A 113 -1.92 2.83 -17.76
C PHE A 113 -2.03 1.39 -18.25
N SER A 114 -0.91 0.66 -18.37
CA SER A 114 -0.91 -0.78 -18.64
C SER A 114 -0.87 -1.62 -17.37
N ILE A 115 -1.58 -2.74 -17.38
CA ILE A 115 -1.45 -3.79 -16.37
C ILE A 115 -0.16 -4.55 -16.63
N ARG A 116 0.76 -4.55 -15.66
CA ARG A 116 2.00 -5.32 -15.74
C ARG A 116 1.77 -6.77 -15.29
N LYS A 117 1.51 -7.65 -16.26
CA LYS A 117 1.43 -9.10 -16.00
C LYS A 117 2.79 -9.69 -15.65
N GLN A 118 2.80 -10.67 -14.76
CA GLN A 118 3.98 -11.47 -14.48
C GLN A 118 4.32 -12.32 -15.71
N ASN A 119 5.60 -12.45 -16.03
CA ASN A 119 6.06 -13.31 -17.12
C ASN A 119 7.29 -14.12 -16.72
N LYS A 120 7.65 -15.10 -17.57
CA LYS A 120 8.81 -15.99 -17.41
C LYS A 120 10.10 -15.23 -17.08
N TYR A 121 10.39 -14.14 -17.79
CA TYR A 121 11.64 -13.40 -17.65
C TYR A 121 11.72 -12.61 -16.34
N MET A 122 10.60 -12.02 -15.90
CA MET A 122 10.51 -11.37 -14.59
C MET A 122 10.74 -12.37 -13.45
N LEU A 123 10.19 -13.57 -13.59
CA LEU A 123 10.35 -14.64 -12.60
C LEU A 123 11.81 -15.08 -12.48
N ILE A 124 12.47 -15.35 -13.62
CA ILE A 124 13.90 -15.67 -13.70
C ILE A 124 14.74 -14.54 -13.10
N GLY A 125 14.42 -13.28 -13.44
CA GLY A 125 15.00 -12.08 -12.82
C GLY A 125 14.97 -12.15 -11.30
N ASN A 126 13.77 -12.25 -10.73
CA ASN A 126 13.57 -12.26 -9.28
C ASN A 126 14.31 -13.41 -8.58
N ILE A 127 14.45 -14.58 -9.20
CA ILE A 127 15.21 -15.70 -8.65
C ILE A 127 16.71 -15.37 -8.63
N ILE A 128 17.23 -14.84 -9.74
CA ILE A 128 18.66 -14.51 -9.88
C ILE A 128 19.07 -13.41 -8.89
N HIS A 129 18.28 -12.33 -8.75
CA HIS A 129 18.57 -11.27 -7.78
C HIS A 129 18.54 -11.80 -6.33
N GLU A 130 17.61 -12.70 -5.99
CA GLU A 130 17.51 -13.27 -4.62
C GLU A 130 18.76 -14.06 -4.18
N VAL A 131 19.47 -14.68 -5.13
CA VAL A 131 20.70 -15.47 -4.88
C VAL A 131 21.98 -14.73 -5.30
N PHE A 132 21.86 -13.50 -5.81
CA PHE A 132 23.00 -12.72 -6.29
C PHE A 132 23.99 -12.39 -5.16
N GLU A 133 23.46 -12.19 -3.95
CA GLU A 133 24.28 -11.96 -2.75
C GLU A 133 25.29 -13.09 -2.52
N ASP A 134 24.86 -14.35 -2.64
CA ASP A 134 25.72 -15.50 -2.42
C ASP A 134 26.86 -15.53 -3.42
N LEU A 135 26.59 -15.20 -4.69
CA LEU A 135 27.62 -15.07 -5.73
C LEU A 135 28.66 -14.00 -5.40
N MET A 136 28.21 -12.85 -4.88
CA MET A 136 29.10 -11.74 -4.55
C MET A 136 29.96 -12.02 -3.31
N GLN A 137 29.46 -12.77 -2.33
CA GLN A 137 30.18 -13.04 -1.07
C GLN A 137 30.99 -14.35 -1.08
N GLY A 138 30.56 -15.36 -1.84
CA GLY A 138 31.12 -16.71 -1.76
C GLY A 138 32.13 -17.09 -2.84
N TYR A 139 32.41 -16.22 -3.83
CA TYR A 139 33.20 -16.59 -5.01
C TYR A 139 34.66 -17.00 -4.73
N SER A 140 35.23 -16.55 -3.61
CA SER A 140 36.62 -16.77 -3.20
C SER A 140 36.82 -18.01 -2.32
N GLY A 141 35.74 -18.60 -1.81
CA GLY A 141 35.78 -19.77 -0.94
C GLY A 141 36.02 -21.10 -1.68
N ASP A 142 35.96 -22.20 -0.93
CA ASP A 142 35.99 -23.54 -1.50
C ASP A 142 34.86 -23.71 -2.52
N LYS A 143 35.22 -24.12 -3.74
CA LYS A 143 34.31 -24.18 -4.87
C LYS A 143 33.17 -25.18 -4.64
N GLU A 144 33.45 -26.33 -4.05
CA GLU A 144 32.43 -27.36 -3.83
C GLU A 144 31.43 -26.93 -2.76
N ILE A 145 31.93 -26.40 -1.64
CA ILE A 145 31.08 -25.88 -0.55
C ILE A 145 30.22 -24.71 -1.06
N PHE A 146 30.83 -23.80 -1.82
CA PHE A 146 30.14 -22.66 -2.41
C PHE A 146 28.95 -23.09 -3.30
N PHE A 147 29.20 -23.93 -4.30
CA PHE A 147 28.15 -24.37 -5.21
C PHE A 147 27.10 -25.24 -4.50
N ARG A 148 27.47 -26.01 -3.48
CA ARG A 148 26.53 -26.76 -2.64
C ARG A 148 25.54 -25.81 -1.94
N ASN A 149 26.04 -24.74 -1.32
CA ASN A 149 25.22 -23.75 -0.63
C ASN A 149 24.37 -22.93 -1.61
N LEU A 150 24.95 -22.48 -2.73
CA LEU A 150 24.26 -21.75 -3.78
C LEU A 150 23.11 -22.57 -4.37
N ASN A 151 23.36 -23.85 -4.66
CA ASN A 151 22.33 -24.77 -5.15
C ASN A 151 21.20 -24.93 -4.15
N LYS A 152 21.51 -25.13 -2.86
CA LYS A 152 20.49 -25.22 -1.81
C LYS A 152 19.59 -23.98 -1.77
N ARG A 153 20.18 -22.77 -1.89
CA ARG A 153 19.41 -21.51 -1.89
C ARG A 153 18.61 -21.30 -3.19
N LEU A 154 19.18 -21.65 -4.34
CA LEU A 154 18.48 -21.64 -5.63
C LEU A 154 17.25 -22.54 -5.59
N ILE A 155 17.41 -23.80 -5.16
CA ILE A 155 16.30 -24.75 -5.06
C ILE A 155 15.23 -24.21 -4.11
N GLY A 156 15.60 -23.68 -2.94
CA GLY A 156 14.64 -23.01 -2.03
C GLY A 156 13.87 -21.86 -2.69
N SER A 157 14.54 -21.02 -3.48
CA SER A 157 13.93 -19.91 -4.23
C SER A 157 12.97 -20.39 -5.31
N LEU A 158 13.29 -21.48 -6.00
CA LEU A 158 12.43 -22.12 -7.00
C LEU A 158 11.21 -22.77 -6.35
N VAL A 159 11.38 -23.51 -5.25
CA VAL A 159 10.26 -24.13 -4.48
C VAL A 159 9.25 -23.07 -4.07
N LYS A 160 9.73 -21.92 -3.56
CA LYS A 160 8.90 -20.78 -3.14
C LYS A 160 7.99 -20.26 -4.26
N ARG A 161 8.38 -20.46 -5.53
CA ARG A 161 7.69 -19.96 -6.73
C ARG A 161 6.91 -21.05 -7.48
N SER A 162 6.67 -22.20 -6.85
CA SER A 162 5.89 -23.30 -7.45
C SER A 162 4.52 -22.87 -8.00
N PHE A 163 3.85 -21.93 -7.31
CA PHE A 163 2.60 -21.35 -7.79
C PHE A 163 2.76 -20.59 -9.10
N ASP A 164 3.76 -19.72 -9.18
CA ASP A 164 4.01 -18.87 -10.35
C ASP A 164 4.36 -19.75 -11.57
N PHE A 165 5.08 -20.87 -11.37
CA PHE A 165 5.33 -21.85 -12.42
C PHE A 165 4.05 -22.54 -12.89
N ALA A 166 3.19 -22.95 -11.95
CA ALA A 166 1.92 -23.59 -12.27
C ALA A 166 0.99 -22.64 -13.04
N LEU A 167 0.87 -21.39 -12.58
CA LEU A 167 0.04 -20.35 -13.17
C LEU A 167 0.47 -20.03 -14.61
N LEU A 168 1.77 -19.86 -14.84
CA LEU A 168 2.32 -19.50 -16.14
C LEU A 168 2.56 -20.72 -17.07
N GLY A 169 2.24 -21.93 -16.60
CA GLY A 169 2.45 -23.17 -17.37
C GLY A 169 3.93 -23.46 -17.68
N LEU A 170 4.86 -23.02 -16.82
CA LEU A 170 6.29 -23.14 -17.06
C LEU A 170 6.82 -24.54 -16.66
N ASP A 171 7.78 -25.05 -17.44
CA ASP A 171 8.52 -26.27 -17.08
C ASP A 171 9.63 -25.94 -16.08
N PHE A 172 9.64 -26.67 -14.96
CA PHE A 172 10.61 -26.44 -13.89
C PHE A 172 12.06 -26.62 -14.35
N ASN A 173 12.36 -27.67 -15.14
CA ASN A 173 13.74 -27.98 -15.52
C ASN A 173 14.28 -26.95 -16.51
N GLU A 174 13.41 -26.48 -17.40
CA GLU A 174 13.76 -25.40 -18.31
C GLU A 174 14.13 -24.14 -17.53
N ILE A 175 13.32 -23.74 -16.55
CA ILE A 175 13.59 -22.55 -15.71
C ILE A 175 14.84 -22.74 -14.87
N GLU A 176 15.00 -23.90 -14.25
CA GLU A 176 16.18 -24.24 -13.46
C GLU A 176 17.45 -24.18 -14.33
N SER A 177 17.44 -24.81 -15.51
CA SER A 177 18.55 -24.82 -16.45
C SER A 177 18.94 -23.41 -16.90
N ILE A 178 17.95 -22.60 -17.31
CA ILE A 178 18.16 -21.20 -17.68
C ILE A 178 18.78 -20.43 -16.51
N THR A 179 18.20 -20.56 -15.31
CA THR A 179 18.67 -19.86 -14.12
C THR A 179 20.11 -20.25 -13.77
N ARG A 180 20.44 -21.55 -13.80
CA ARG A 180 21.80 -22.05 -13.57
C ARG A 180 22.79 -21.47 -14.58
N ASN A 181 22.41 -21.35 -15.86
CA ASN A 181 23.26 -20.73 -16.88
C ASN A 181 23.60 -19.27 -16.54
N HIS A 182 22.61 -18.48 -16.10
CA HIS A 182 22.84 -17.11 -15.64
C HIS A 182 23.80 -17.07 -14.44
N LEU A 183 23.55 -17.88 -13.40
CA LEU A 183 24.38 -17.91 -12.19
C LEU A 183 25.83 -18.29 -12.49
N ASN A 184 26.02 -19.29 -13.35
CA ASN A 184 27.33 -19.74 -13.79
C ASN A 184 28.09 -18.66 -14.58
N ALA A 185 27.40 -17.96 -15.48
CA ALA A 185 27.98 -16.84 -16.22
C ALA A 185 28.42 -15.71 -15.28
N ILE A 186 27.57 -15.36 -14.31
CA ILE A 186 27.87 -14.34 -13.29
C ILE A 186 29.07 -14.77 -12.43
N TYR A 187 29.10 -16.01 -11.95
CA TYR A 187 30.22 -16.56 -11.16
C TYR A 187 31.55 -16.44 -11.92
N LEU A 188 31.60 -16.86 -13.19
CA LEU A 188 32.82 -16.75 -14.00
C LEU A 188 33.23 -15.30 -14.24
N TYR A 189 32.26 -14.41 -14.48
CA TYR A 189 32.54 -12.98 -14.64
C TYR A 189 33.13 -12.36 -13.36
N ILE A 190 32.54 -12.65 -12.19
CA ILE A 190 33.04 -12.23 -10.87
C ILE A 190 34.45 -12.76 -10.64
N LYS A 191 34.67 -14.06 -10.88
CA LYS A 191 35.99 -14.71 -10.70
C LYS A 191 37.06 -14.13 -11.61
N LYS A 192 36.73 -13.85 -12.88
CA LYS A 192 37.62 -13.15 -13.83
C LYS A 192 37.91 -11.73 -13.36
N SER A 193 36.92 -11.08 -12.75
CA SER A 193 36.97 -9.70 -12.25
C SER A 193 37.42 -9.59 -10.79
N LYS A 194 38.02 -10.64 -10.21
CA LYS A 194 38.35 -10.70 -8.77
C LYS A 194 39.18 -9.51 -8.27
N LYS A 195 40.07 -8.96 -9.11
CA LYS A 195 40.88 -7.77 -8.76
C LYS A 195 40.02 -6.55 -8.40
N PHE A 196 38.79 -6.47 -8.89
CA PHE A 196 37.87 -5.37 -8.62
C PHE A 196 37.10 -5.54 -7.30
N ILE A 197 37.13 -6.73 -6.70
CA ILE A 197 36.27 -7.14 -5.59
C ILE A 197 37.11 -7.56 -4.37
N ASP A 198 38.25 -8.22 -4.59
CA ASP A 198 39.15 -8.69 -3.54
C ASP A 198 39.60 -7.53 -2.64
N ASN A 199 39.56 -7.76 -1.32
CA ASN A 199 39.91 -6.79 -0.27
C ASN A 199 39.03 -5.52 -0.21
N LYS A 200 37.83 -5.55 -0.78
CA LYS A 200 36.85 -4.47 -0.69
C LYS A 200 35.62 -4.88 0.10
N GLU A 201 34.94 -3.90 0.68
CA GLU A 201 33.65 -4.13 1.31
C GLU A 201 32.55 -4.23 0.27
N ILE A 202 31.66 -5.23 0.44
CA ILE A 202 30.55 -5.48 -0.48
C ILE A 202 29.24 -5.32 0.28
N PHE A 203 28.39 -4.39 -0.16
CA PHE A 203 27.03 -4.22 0.35
C PHE A 203 26.05 -4.66 -0.73
N THR A 204 25.45 -5.82 -0.57
CA THR A 204 24.40 -6.32 -1.46
C THR A 204 23.06 -5.72 -1.06
N GLU A 205 22.15 -5.51 -2.01
CA GLU A 205 20.78 -5.06 -1.72
C GLU A 205 20.79 -3.76 -0.87
N HIS A 206 21.72 -2.84 -1.19
CA HIS A 206 22.02 -1.63 -0.42
C HIS A 206 20.93 -0.58 -0.65
N TYR A 207 20.15 -0.28 0.39
CA TYR A 207 19.08 0.71 0.31
C TYR A 207 19.67 2.10 0.55
N ILE A 208 19.23 3.06 -0.26
CA ILE A 208 19.69 4.44 -0.19
C ILE A 208 18.54 5.40 -0.52
N ILE A 209 18.52 6.53 0.17
CA ILE A 209 17.49 7.57 0.02
C ILE A 209 18.15 8.94 0.22
N ASP A 210 17.74 9.92 -0.58
CA ASP A 210 18.25 11.27 -0.53
C ASP A 210 17.12 12.26 -0.85
N SER A 211 16.81 13.11 0.12
CA SER A 211 15.77 14.12 0.00
C SER A 211 16.19 15.32 -0.83
N HIS A 212 17.48 15.64 -0.97
CA HIS A 212 17.95 16.72 -1.85
C HIS A 212 17.89 16.31 -3.32
N LEU A 213 18.21 15.04 -3.61
CA LEU A 213 18.06 14.48 -4.96
C LEU A 213 16.62 14.02 -5.26
N GLY A 214 15.77 13.95 -4.24
CA GLY A 214 14.38 13.53 -4.35
C GLY A 214 14.23 12.12 -4.91
N MET A 215 15.13 11.21 -4.51
CA MET A 215 15.24 9.86 -5.05
C MET A 215 15.57 8.83 -3.96
N LYS A 216 15.12 7.60 -4.18
CA LYS A 216 15.47 6.44 -3.37
C LYS A 216 15.60 5.18 -4.20
N GLY A 217 16.24 4.16 -3.66
CA GLY A 217 16.15 2.83 -4.22
C GLY A 217 17.07 1.83 -3.55
N LYS A 218 17.17 0.68 -4.18
CA LYS A 218 17.96 -0.45 -3.71
C LYS A 218 18.95 -0.83 -4.78
N ILE A 219 20.23 -0.72 -4.47
CA ILE A 219 21.34 -1.04 -5.36
C ILE A 219 21.65 -2.54 -5.19
N ASP A 220 21.73 -3.29 -6.28
CA ASP A 220 21.96 -4.75 -6.23
C ASP A 220 23.27 -5.09 -5.48
N ALA A 221 24.35 -4.37 -5.79
CA ALA A 221 25.56 -4.38 -4.98
C ALA A 221 26.31 -3.05 -5.01
N VAL A 222 26.96 -2.71 -3.91
CA VAL A 222 27.91 -1.61 -3.78
C VAL A 222 29.24 -2.20 -3.36
N ILE A 223 30.30 -1.90 -4.11
CA ILE A 223 31.68 -2.25 -3.76
C ILE A 223 32.36 -0.97 -3.28
N MET A 224 32.98 -1.04 -2.10
CA MET A 224 33.57 0.13 -1.45
C MET A 224 34.94 -0.19 -0.86
N ASP A 225 35.86 0.75 -0.99
CA ASP A 225 37.12 0.79 -0.23
C ASP A 225 37.28 2.16 0.43
N GLN A 226 38.46 2.45 1.01
CA GLN A 226 38.70 3.72 1.69
C GLN A 226 38.64 4.93 0.76
N LYS A 227 38.88 4.77 -0.55
CA LYS A 227 39.02 5.87 -1.50
C LYS A 227 37.87 5.97 -2.49
N SER A 228 37.22 4.85 -2.80
CA SER A 228 36.28 4.75 -3.91
C SER A 228 35.04 3.93 -3.59
N VAL A 229 33.98 4.21 -4.32
CA VAL A 229 32.72 3.45 -4.27
C VAL A 229 32.20 3.18 -5.69
N LEU A 230 31.67 1.98 -5.90
CA LEU A 230 31.15 1.50 -7.19
C LEU A 230 29.77 0.88 -6.99
N ALA A 231 28.77 1.42 -7.69
CA ALA A 231 27.47 0.77 -7.81
C ALA A 231 27.51 -0.32 -8.90
N ILE A 232 26.86 -1.45 -8.60
CA ILE A 232 26.63 -2.56 -9.52
C ILE A 232 25.13 -2.79 -9.64
N GLU A 233 24.64 -2.79 -10.88
CA GLU A 233 23.28 -3.15 -11.26
C GLU A 233 23.28 -4.46 -12.04
N LEU A 234 22.43 -5.41 -11.67
CA LEU A 234 22.28 -6.69 -12.36
C LEU A 234 21.06 -6.65 -13.28
N LYS A 235 21.24 -7.13 -14.51
CA LYS A 235 20.16 -7.29 -15.49
C LYS A 235 20.20 -8.69 -16.08
N THR A 236 19.05 -9.36 -16.07
CA THR A 236 18.90 -10.72 -16.63
C THR A 236 18.53 -10.73 -18.10
N GLY A 237 18.06 -9.59 -18.62
CA GLY A 237 17.92 -9.37 -20.06
C GLY A 237 19.25 -9.17 -20.78
N LYS A 238 19.19 -9.04 -22.10
CA LYS A 238 20.35 -8.71 -22.95
C LYS A 238 20.62 -7.22 -23.04
N SER A 239 21.87 -6.87 -23.29
CA SER A 239 22.32 -5.52 -23.63
C SER A 239 22.03 -5.16 -25.08
N TRP A 240 22.41 -3.95 -25.51
CA TRP A 240 22.51 -3.58 -26.93
C TRP A 240 23.89 -3.93 -27.48
N LYS A 241 24.25 -5.22 -27.40
CA LYS A 241 25.53 -5.82 -27.83
C LYS A 241 26.75 -5.27 -27.06
N ARG A 242 27.14 -4.02 -27.32
CA ARG A 242 28.32 -3.36 -26.70
C ARG A 242 27.95 -2.11 -25.89
N LYS A 243 26.66 -1.80 -25.78
CA LYS A 243 26.17 -0.65 -25.02
C LYS A 243 25.09 -1.06 -24.04
N ALA A 244 25.09 -0.41 -22.87
CA ALA A 244 23.99 -0.53 -21.92
C ALA A 244 22.71 0.05 -22.55
N LYS A 245 21.56 -0.53 -22.18
CA LYS A 245 20.27 0.08 -22.49
C LYS A 245 20.12 1.40 -21.74
N THR A 246 19.52 2.40 -22.38
CA THR A 246 19.44 3.76 -21.85
C THR A 246 18.83 3.83 -20.45
N GLY A 247 17.65 3.25 -20.19
CA GLY A 247 17.09 3.30 -18.84
C GLY A 247 17.86 2.50 -17.80
N HIS A 248 18.56 1.44 -18.20
CA HIS A 248 19.46 0.73 -17.29
C HIS A 248 20.67 1.61 -16.91
N ALA A 249 21.21 2.37 -17.86
CA ALA A 249 22.26 3.36 -17.61
C ALA A 249 21.77 4.45 -16.65
N PHE A 250 20.62 5.07 -16.92
CA PHE A 250 20.04 6.08 -16.04
C PHE A 250 19.79 5.56 -14.62
N GLN A 251 19.29 4.32 -14.49
CA GLN A 251 19.08 3.68 -13.19
C GLN A 251 20.40 3.56 -12.42
N ALA A 252 21.44 3.02 -13.07
CA ALA A 252 22.75 2.82 -12.45
C ALA A 252 23.46 4.15 -12.13
N GLN A 253 23.38 5.14 -13.03
CA GLN A 253 23.90 6.49 -12.81
C GLN A 253 23.19 7.18 -11.64
N ALA A 254 21.87 7.07 -11.53
CA ALA A 254 21.11 7.64 -10.42
C ALA A 254 21.54 7.03 -9.06
N TYR A 255 21.80 5.72 -9.00
CA TYR A 255 22.38 5.11 -7.81
C TYR A 255 23.76 5.67 -7.47
N SER A 256 24.66 5.83 -8.46
CA SER A 256 25.93 6.50 -8.24
C SER A 256 25.77 7.96 -7.77
N MET A 257 24.73 8.69 -8.23
CA MET A 257 24.45 10.04 -7.72
C MET A 257 24.06 10.02 -6.24
N LEU A 258 23.19 9.11 -5.82
CA LEU A 258 22.82 8.93 -4.41
C LEU A 258 24.05 8.58 -3.57
N LEU A 259 24.92 7.68 -4.04
CA LEU A 259 26.19 7.36 -3.37
C LEU A 259 27.11 8.58 -3.26
N SER A 260 27.16 9.45 -4.28
CA SER A 260 28.04 10.62 -4.28
C SER A 260 27.65 11.68 -3.24
N ASN A 261 26.35 11.84 -2.97
CA ASN A 261 25.91 12.79 -1.95
C ASN A 261 26.02 12.19 -0.53
N LYS A 262 25.90 10.86 -0.41
CA LYS A 262 26.06 10.14 0.86
C LYS A 262 27.53 10.03 1.30
N TYR A 263 28.42 9.60 0.40
CA TYR A 263 29.86 9.39 0.67
C TYR A 263 30.71 10.50 0.03
N LYS A 264 30.59 11.72 0.55
CA LYS A 264 31.28 12.92 0.00
C LYS A 264 32.80 12.86 0.05
N ASP A 265 33.35 11.98 0.88
CA ASP A 265 34.77 11.73 1.09
C ASP A 265 35.35 10.69 0.11
N LYS A 266 34.51 10.02 -0.70
CA LYS A 266 34.92 8.95 -1.61
C LYS A 266 34.71 9.31 -3.07
N GLU A 267 35.61 8.83 -3.92
CA GLU A 267 35.44 8.90 -5.37
C GLU A 267 34.37 7.91 -5.84
N VAL A 268 33.29 8.43 -6.43
CA VAL A 268 32.27 7.58 -7.05
C VAL A 268 32.68 7.21 -8.46
N LEU A 269 32.93 5.93 -8.69
CA LEU A 269 33.30 5.39 -9.98
C LEU A 269 32.10 5.26 -10.91
N SER A 270 32.37 5.20 -12.22
CA SER A 270 31.34 4.90 -13.22
C SER A 270 30.67 3.56 -12.91
N PRO A 271 29.33 3.52 -12.78
CA PRO A 271 28.63 2.32 -12.34
C PRO A 271 28.74 1.20 -13.37
N LEU A 272 28.71 -0.04 -12.87
CA LEU A 272 28.81 -1.25 -13.67
C LEU A 272 27.44 -1.93 -13.78
N ILE A 273 27.02 -2.25 -15.00
CA ILE A 273 25.80 -3.02 -15.27
C ILE A 273 26.20 -4.41 -15.75
N ILE A 274 25.75 -5.45 -15.06
CA ILE A 274 26.03 -6.85 -15.40
C ILE A 274 24.84 -7.42 -16.18
N TYR A 275 25.03 -7.72 -17.46
CA TYR A 275 24.02 -8.34 -18.33
C TYR A 275 24.21 -9.85 -18.42
N SER A 276 23.62 -10.59 -17.49
CA SER A 276 23.76 -12.05 -17.49
C SER A 276 23.09 -12.72 -18.71
N GLY A 277 22.13 -12.05 -19.36
CA GLY A 277 21.46 -12.55 -20.57
C GLY A 277 22.32 -12.53 -21.84
N ASP A 278 23.47 -11.85 -21.84
CA ASP A 278 24.38 -11.82 -23.00
C ASP A 278 25.13 -13.15 -23.20
N CYS A 279 25.21 -13.98 -22.15
CA CYS A 279 25.77 -15.32 -22.23
C CYS A 279 24.69 -16.34 -22.64
N LYS A 280 24.71 -16.80 -23.91
CA LYS A 280 23.76 -17.83 -24.40
C LYS A 280 24.12 -19.25 -23.95
N PHE A 281 25.40 -19.58 -23.90
CA PHE A 281 25.90 -20.91 -23.56
C PHE A 281 27.12 -20.80 -22.65
N TYR A 282 27.09 -21.56 -21.56
CA TYR A 282 28.16 -21.65 -20.60
C TYR A 282 29.08 -22.83 -20.91
N ASN A 283 30.40 -22.62 -20.82
CA ASN A 283 31.38 -23.71 -20.82
C ASN A 283 32.45 -23.43 -19.75
N MET A 284 32.50 -24.28 -18.73
CA MET A 284 33.48 -24.21 -17.63
C MET A 284 34.95 -24.22 -18.07
N LYS A 285 35.22 -24.74 -19.27
CA LYS A 285 36.58 -24.89 -19.82
C LYS A 285 37.02 -23.67 -20.63
N LEU A 286 36.12 -22.75 -20.99
CA LEU A 286 36.39 -21.56 -21.82
C LEU A 286 36.28 -20.26 -20.99
N ASN A 287 37.20 -20.05 -20.06
CA ASN A 287 37.21 -18.87 -19.17
C ASN A 287 37.47 -17.53 -19.89
N SER A 288 38.00 -17.51 -21.11
CA SER A 288 38.53 -16.30 -21.76
C SER A 288 37.48 -15.39 -22.42
N GLN A 289 36.26 -15.88 -22.70
CA GLN A 289 35.29 -15.17 -23.56
C GLN A 289 34.10 -14.52 -22.84
N ILE A 290 33.99 -14.60 -21.50
CA ILE A 290 32.86 -14.02 -20.78
C ILE A 290 33.13 -12.54 -20.49
N ASP A 291 32.29 -11.69 -21.07
CA ASP A 291 32.22 -10.26 -20.80
C ASP A 291 30.75 -9.86 -20.65
N LEU A 292 30.33 -9.63 -19.40
CA LEU A 292 28.94 -9.29 -19.05
C LEU A 292 28.81 -7.85 -18.58
N GLY A 293 29.93 -7.18 -18.31
CA GLY A 293 29.96 -5.90 -17.63
C GLY A 293 29.97 -4.74 -18.60
N MET A 294 29.06 -3.79 -18.38
CA MET A 294 29.00 -2.55 -19.13
C MET A 294 29.10 -1.38 -18.17
N LYS A 295 30.14 -0.56 -18.33
CA LYS A 295 30.22 0.71 -17.59
C LYS A 295 29.29 1.72 -18.22
N ALA A 296 28.52 2.43 -17.40
CA ALA A 296 27.79 3.62 -17.83
C ALA A 296 28.61 4.86 -17.46
N ASP A 297 28.83 5.76 -18.41
CA ASP A 297 29.58 6.99 -18.18
C ASP A 297 28.93 7.81 -17.05
N PHE A 298 29.76 8.43 -16.20
CA PHE A 298 29.30 9.13 -15.01
C PHE A 298 29.92 10.53 -14.89
N ASN A 299 30.05 11.20 -16.04
CA ASN A 299 30.48 12.60 -16.12
C ASN A 299 29.33 13.56 -15.77
N TYR A 300 29.62 14.86 -15.71
CA TYR A 300 28.62 15.88 -15.33
C TYR A 300 27.40 15.91 -16.27
N ALA A 301 27.60 15.73 -17.58
CA ALA A 301 26.50 15.70 -18.55
C ALA A 301 25.52 14.54 -18.27
N GLU A 302 26.03 13.34 -18.00
CA GLU A 302 25.22 12.18 -17.66
C GLU A 302 24.47 12.35 -16.34
N LYS A 303 25.11 12.92 -15.32
CA LYS A 303 24.45 13.26 -14.05
C LYS A 303 23.31 14.27 -14.25
N SER A 304 23.55 15.31 -15.06
CA SER A 304 22.52 16.29 -15.40
C SER A 304 21.35 15.67 -16.18
N ASN A 305 21.60 14.70 -17.07
CA ASN A 305 20.55 13.96 -17.76
C ASN A 305 19.64 13.19 -16.80
N VAL A 306 20.21 12.52 -15.79
CA VAL A 306 19.44 11.83 -14.75
C VAL A 306 18.53 12.82 -13.99
N ILE A 307 19.06 13.97 -13.56
CA ILE A 307 18.28 14.97 -12.83
C ILE A 307 17.21 15.61 -13.71
N ASN A 308 17.52 15.95 -14.96
CA ASN A 308 16.53 16.44 -15.91
C ASN A 308 15.41 15.42 -16.13
N LEU A 309 15.73 14.13 -16.23
CA LEU A 309 14.73 13.08 -16.37
C LEU A 309 13.83 12.98 -15.14
N ARG A 310 14.41 13.07 -13.94
CA ARG A 310 13.67 13.10 -12.67
C ARG A 310 12.75 14.33 -12.59
N ASN A 311 13.25 15.51 -12.92
CA ASN A 311 12.46 16.74 -12.95
C ASN A 311 11.31 16.66 -13.96
N ARG A 312 11.54 16.02 -15.12
CA ARG A 312 10.49 15.77 -16.11
C ARG A 312 9.39 14.85 -15.59
N LEU A 313 9.74 13.74 -14.90
CA LEU A 313 8.75 12.86 -14.26
C LEU A 313 7.83 13.65 -13.33
N ILE A 314 8.42 14.43 -12.43
CA ILE A 314 7.69 15.24 -11.46
C ILE A 314 6.82 16.30 -12.17
N SER A 315 7.36 16.98 -13.18
CA SER A 315 6.58 17.97 -13.92
C SER A 315 5.38 17.38 -14.65
N ALA A 316 5.50 16.17 -15.19
CA ALA A 316 4.41 15.49 -15.87
C ALA A 316 3.27 15.15 -14.89
N ASP A 317 3.61 14.86 -13.63
CA ASP A 317 2.63 14.65 -12.57
C ASP A 317 2.01 15.96 -12.08
N ILE A 318 2.81 17.00 -11.83
CA ILE A 318 2.33 18.32 -11.37
C ILE A 318 1.36 18.95 -12.38
N LEU A 319 1.73 18.94 -13.65
CA LEU A 319 0.92 19.53 -14.70
C LEU A 319 -0.30 18.65 -15.05
N PHE A 320 -0.40 17.45 -14.47
CA PHE A 320 -1.27 16.36 -14.92
C PHE A 320 -1.18 16.09 -16.43
N ASN A 321 -0.06 16.53 -17.02
CA ASN A 321 0.13 16.66 -18.44
C ASN A 321 1.28 15.75 -18.83
N VAL A 322 0.94 14.49 -19.07
CA VAL A 322 1.73 13.66 -19.99
C VAL A 322 1.20 13.94 -21.41
N ASP A 323 0.93 15.22 -21.71
CA ASP A 323 0.63 15.81 -23.01
C ASP A 323 -0.23 14.95 -23.95
N TYR A 324 -1.30 14.36 -23.39
CA TYR A 324 -2.14 13.39 -24.09
C TYR A 324 -2.87 13.99 -25.29
N ASP A 325 -2.99 15.31 -25.34
CA ASP A 325 -3.78 16.03 -26.32
C ASP A 325 -2.91 16.66 -27.43
N ASN A 326 -1.58 16.71 -27.31
CA ASN A 326 -0.71 17.27 -28.34
C ASN A 326 -0.41 16.27 -29.47
N GLU A 327 -0.51 16.75 -30.72
CA GLU A 327 -0.19 15.96 -31.92
C GLU A 327 1.30 15.69 -32.11
N ARG A 328 2.17 16.24 -31.26
CA ARG A 328 3.63 16.03 -31.32
C ARG A 328 4.01 14.54 -31.29
N TYR A 329 3.16 13.69 -30.71
CA TYR A 329 3.34 12.25 -30.64
C TYR A 329 2.99 11.48 -31.92
N LYS A 330 2.40 12.14 -32.93
CA LYS A 330 2.08 11.53 -34.23
C LYS A 330 3.28 11.45 -35.19
N LYS A 331 4.37 12.19 -34.95
CA LYS A 331 5.54 12.27 -35.86
C LYS A 331 6.83 11.80 -35.20
N CYS A 332 7.34 10.65 -35.63
CA CYS A 332 8.67 10.14 -35.24
C CYS A 332 9.82 10.77 -36.06
N ASP A 333 9.50 11.68 -36.97
CA ASP A 333 10.35 12.16 -38.07
C ASP A 333 11.56 13.01 -37.59
N LYS A 334 11.56 13.43 -36.32
CA LYS A 334 12.64 14.20 -35.68
C LYS A 334 13.24 13.50 -34.46
N CYS A 335 12.96 12.21 -34.26
CA CYS A 335 13.46 11.47 -33.10
C CYS A 335 14.97 11.23 -33.24
N PHE A 336 15.76 11.70 -32.27
CA PHE A 336 17.21 11.49 -32.21
C PHE A 336 17.62 10.00 -32.14
N TYR A 337 16.66 9.15 -31.77
CA TYR A 337 16.79 7.70 -31.67
C TYR A 337 15.99 6.98 -32.75
N THR A 338 15.58 7.64 -33.85
CA THR A 338 14.94 6.95 -34.99
C THR A 338 15.75 5.73 -35.38
N SER A 339 17.06 5.82 -35.55
CA SER A 339 17.91 4.66 -35.88
C SER A 339 17.88 3.49 -34.86
N VAL A 340 17.73 3.77 -33.57
CA VAL A 340 17.60 2.75 -32.50
C VAL A 340 16.18 2.19 -32.46
N CYS A 341 15.19 3.06 -32.64
CA CYS A 341 13.78 2.70 -32.73
C CYS A 341 13.51 1.92 -34.02
N ASP A 342 14.16 2.24 -35.13
CA ASP A 342 14.16 1.56 -36.43
C ASP A 342 14.95 0.25 -36.33
N CYS A 343 16.01 0.15 -35.52
CA CYS A 343 16.58 -1.17 -35.18
C CYS A 343 15.61 -2.05 -34.39
N ILE A 344 14.65 -1.47 -33.66
CA ILE A 344 13.60 -2.17 -32.91
C ILE A 344 12.33 -2.36 -33.79
N ASN A 345 12.09 -1.47 -34.75
CA ASN A 345 10.87 -1.33 -35.56
C ASN A 345 11.10 -1.60 -37.05
N ASN A 346 12.28 -2.03 -37.50
CA ASN A 346 12.55 -2.20 -38.92
C ASN A 346 11.63 -3.27 -39.52
N VAL A 347 10.99 -2.84 -40.60
CA VAL A 347 9.72 -3.30 -41.17
C VAL A 347 9.90 -4.53 -42.09
N ASP A 348 11.12 -5.02 -42.31
CA ASP A 348 11.39 -6.22 -43.12
C ASP A 348 11.49 -7.54 -42.33
N LEU A 349 11.30 -7.49 -41.01
CA LEU A 349 11.03 -8.69 -40.24
C LEU A 349 9.54 -8.71 -39.95
N SER A 350 8.82 -9.47 -40.78
CA SER A 350 7.42 -9.89 -40.60
C SER A 350 6.89 -9.58 -39.19
N LEU A 351 5.88 -8.73 -39.10
CA LEU A 351 5.15 -8.33 -37.88
C LEU A 351 4.81 -9.51 -36.92
N SER A 352 4.89 -10.76 -37.41
CA SER A 352 4.81 -11.99 -36.62
C SER A 352 5.94 -12.23 -35.61
N LYS A 353 7.09 -11.54 -35.68
CA LYS A 353 8.25 -11.83 -34.79
C LYS A 353 8.31 -11.00 -33.50
N PHE A 354 7.64 -9.85 -33.43
CA PHE A 354 7.60 -9.01 -32.24
C PHE A 354 6.16 -8.61 -31.94
N ASN A 355 5.52 -9.31 -30.99
CA ASN A 355 4.23 -8.91 -30.42
C ASN A 355 4.40 -7.64 -29.57
N LEU A 356 4.46 -6.47 -30.19
CA LEU A 356 4.41 -5.20 -29.48
C LEU A 356 2.94 -4.87 -29.15
N PRO A 357 2.59 -4.58 -27.89
CA PRO A 357 1.23 -4.19 -27.53
C PRO A 357 0.86 -2.86 -28.21
N PRO A 358 -0.42 -2.65 -28.59
CA PRO A 358 -0.87 -1.40 -29.17
C PRO A 358 -0.62 -0.23 -28.20
N LEU A 359 -0.24 0.93 -28.74
CA LEU A 359 -0.04 2.13 -27.93
C LEU A 359 -1.39 2.56 -27.34
N LEU A 360 -1.51 2.53 -26.01
CA LEU A 360 -2.73 2.91 -25.30
C LEU A 360 -3.14 4.35 -25.59
N ILE A 361 -2.18 5.21 -25.95
CA ILE A 361 -2.44 6.61 -26.29
C ILE A 361 -3.41 6.73 -27.48
N ASN A 362 -3.40 5.78 -28.41
CA ASN A 362 -4.33 5.78 -29.55
C ASN A 362 -5.77 5.58 -29.09
N SER A 363 -5.99 4.68 -28.12
CA SER A 363 -7.31 4.50 -27.50
C SER A 363 -7.74 5.77 -26.77
N TYR A 364 -6.84 6.44 -26.02
CA TYR A 364 -7.16 7.71 -25.38
C TYR A 364 -7.66 8.76 -26.39
N HIS A 365 -7.00 8.88 -27.55
CA HIS A 365 -7.43 9.84 -28.57
C HIS A 365 -8.83 9.56 -29.11
N SER A 366 -9.25 8.28 -29.13
CA SER A 366 -10.60 7.86 -29.54
C SER A 366 -11.70 8.14 -28.52
N PHE A 367 -11.35 8.48 -27.27
CA PHE A 367 -12.33 8.83 -26.25
C PHE A 367 -13.04 10.15 -26.59
N SER A 368 -14.33 10.20 -26.24
CA SER A 368 -15.17 11.40 -26.24
C SER A 368 -14.65 12.47 -25.27
N SER A 369 -15.17 13.68 -25.38
CA SER A 369 -14.79 14.80 -24.52
C SER A 369 -15.12 14.54 -23.04
N GLU A 370 -16.26 13.90 -22.77
CA GLU A 370 -16.72 13.53 -21.44
C GLU A 370 -15.84 12.43 -20.84
N GLU A 371 -15.49 11.41 -21.63
CA GLU A 371 -14.58 10.34 -21.20
C GLU A 371 -13.17 10.86 -20.91
N LYS A 372 -12.64 11.78 -21.73
CA LYS A 372 -11.36 12.44 -21.46
C LYS A 372 -11.42 13.28 -20.19
N SER A 373 -12.53 13.98 -19.95
CA SER A 373 -12.72 14.79 -18.74
C SER A 373 -12.79 13.91 -17.48
N PHE A 374 -13.54 12.81 -17.54
CA PHE A 374 -13.60 11.80 -16.49
C PHE A 374 -12.22 11.19 -16.21
N PHE A 375 -11.49 10.79 -17.26
CA PHE A 375 -10.14 10.25 -17.14
C PHE A 375 -9.18 11.24 -16.46
N LYS A 376 -9.16 12.49 -16.93
CA LYS A 376 -8.29 13.55 -16.39
C LYS A 376 -8.58 13.80 -14.91
N LEU A 377 -9.86 13.89 -14.53
CA LEU A 377 -10.26 14.11 -13.15
C LEU A 377 -9.72 13.03 -12.20
N PHE A 378 -9.95 11.76 -12.51
CA PHE A 378 -9.45 10.67 -11.66
C PHE A 378 -7.93 10.54 -11.71
N ASN A 379 -7.30 10.80 -12.87
CA ASN A 379 -5.84 10.84 -12.95
C ASN A 379 -5.26 11.94 -12.05
N THR A 380 -5.90 13.11 -12.00
CA THR A 380 -5.55 14.21 -11.09
C THR A 380 -5.65 13.78 -9.64
N TYR A 381 -6.79 13.23 -9.21
CA TYR A 381 -6.95 12.79 -7.82
C TYR A 381 -5.95 11.69 -7.42
N LEU A 382 -5.71 10.70 -8.28
CA LEU A 382 -4.73 9.64 -8.01
C LEU A 382 -3.31 10.19 -7.90
N THR A 383 -2.98 11.17 -8.74
CA THR A 383 -1.66 11.82 -8.74
C THR A 383 -1.48 12.69 -7.49
N GLU A 384 -2.51 13.45 -7.08
CA GLU A 384 -2.51 14.26 -5.85
C GLU A 384 -2.37 13.42 -4.58
N GLU A 385 -3.07 12.30 -4.49
CA GLU A 385 -2.93 11.37 -3.36
C GLU A 385 -1.53 10.75 -3.36
N SER A 386 -1.04 10.28 -4.51
CA SER A 386 0.30 9.70 -4.62
C SER A 386 1.41 10.70 -4.28
N SER A 387 1.29 11.94 -4.75
CA SER A 387 2.29 12.99 -4.54
C SER A 387 2.33 13.41 -3.09
N THR A 388 1.17 13.57 -2.43
CA THR A 388 1.06 13.92 -1.02
C THR A 388 1.81 12.92 -0.14
N ILE A 389 1.63 11.62 -0.37
CA ILE A 389 2.32 10.56 0.39
C ILE A 389 3.84 10.61 0.16
N LYS A 390 4.28 10.81 -1.09
CA LYS A 390 5.70 10.87 -1.44
C LYS A 390 6.36 12.11 -0.81
N LYS A 391 5.71 13.28 -0.87
CA LYS A 391 6.17 14.53 -0.24
C LYS A 391 6.25 14.44 1.27
N GLN A 392 5.26 13.81 1.91
CA GLN A 392 5.26 13.60 3.36
C GLN A 392 6.48 12.78 3.82
N ILE A 393 6.93 11.79 3.05
CA ILE A 393 8.13 11.01 3.40
C ILE A 393 9.38 11.90 3.35
N GLY A 394 9.57 12.67 2.27
CA GLY A 394 10.73 13.56 2.13
C GLY A 394 10.78 14.61 3.25
N SER A 395 9.65 15.30 3.47
CA SER A 395 9.52 16.30 4.53
C SER A 395 9.72 15.70 5.92
N PHE A 396 9.16 14.52 6.19
CA PHE A 396 9.32 13.83 7.48
C PHE A 396 10.79 13.51 7.78
N LEU A 397 11.50 12.90 6.83
CA LEU A 397 12.89 12.45 7.01
C LEU A 397 13.89 13.61 7.08
N ASN A 398 13.53 14.79 6.56
CA ASN A 398 14.34 16.00 6.66
C ASN A 398 14.35 16.62 8.07
N ASN A 399 13.38 16.30 8.92
CA ASN A 399 13.37 16.78 10.30
C ASN A 399 14.45 16.09 11.13
N ASP A 400 14.96 16.76 12.17
CA ASP A 400 15.84 16.16 13.16
C ASP A 400 15.15 15.02 13.93
N SER A 401 15.94 14.09 14.46
CA SER A 401 15.43 12.88 15.13
C SER A 401 14.50 13.19 16.31
N CYS A 402 14.77 14.24 17.09
CA CYS A 402 13.89 14.69 18.18
C CYS A 402 12.49 15.04 17.67
N VAL A 403 12.40 15.82 16.59
CA VAL A 403 11.12 16.19 15.96
C VAL A 403 10.41 14.94 15.40
N ARG A 404 11.15 14.01 14.78
CA ARG A 404 10.55 12.76 14.26
C ARG A 404 9.96 11.88 15.38
N ILE A 405 10.57 11.89 16.57
CA ILE A 405 10.05 11.20 17.77
C ILE A 405 8.80 11.91 18.30
N GLU A 406 8.81 13.24 18.40
CA GLU A 406 7.66 14.04 18.83
C GLU A 406 6.44 13.85 17.92
N LEU A 407 6.68 13.70 16.61
CA LEU A 407 5.64 13.34 15.64
C LEU A 407 5.07 11.91 15.82
N GLY A 408 5.64 11.10 16.72
CA GLY A 408 5.24 9.73 16.99
C GLY A 408 5.57 8.76 15.86
N ARG A 409 6.49 9.12 14.95
CA ARG A 409 6.82 8.33 13.75
C ARG A 409 8.26 7.82 13.72
N CYS A 410 9.00 8.04 14.80
CA CYS A 410 10.35 7.52 14.99
C CYS A 410 10.51 6.94 16.40
N VAL A 411 11.31 5.89 16.52
CA VAL A 411 11.71 5.30 17.80
C VAL A 411 13.23 5.18 17.86
N GLN A 412 13.80 5.56 18.99
CA GLN A 412 15.22 5.34 19.28
C GLN A 412 15.44 3.94 19.86
N VAL A 413 16.39 3.23 19.29
CA VAL A 413 16.87 1.94 19.77
C VAL A 413 17.84 2.15 20.93
N LYS A 414 17.62 1.44 22.03
CA LYS A 414 18.51 1.43 23.20
C LYS A 414 19.50 0.28 23.16
N GLU A 415 19.07 -0.89 22.68
CA GLU A 415 19.88 -2.12 22.70
C GLU A 415 19.41 -3.09 21.61
N VAL A 416 20.33 -3.86 21.03
CA VAL A 416 20.01 -4.99 20.15
C VAL A 416 19.93 -6.26 20.98
N LEU A 417 18.73 -6.80 21.17
CA LEU A 417 18.51 -8.01 21.98
C LEU A 417 18.82 -9.29 21.20
N PHE A 418 18.49 -9.31 19.92
CA PHE A 418 18.70 -10.47 19.04
C PHE A 418 18.83 -10.00 17.60
N SER A 419 19.76 -10.59 16.85
CA SER A 419 19.90 -10.33 15.41
C SER A 419 20.23 -11.62 14.66
N SER A 420 19.49 -11.85 13.57
CA SER A 420 19.67 -12.96 12.65
C SER A 420 19.59 -12.45 11.21
N LYS A 421 19.83 -13.33 10.23
CA LYS A 421 19.80 -12.94 8.81
C LYS A 421 18.48 -12.32 8.35
N PHE A 422 17.34 -12.71 8.94
CA PHE A 422 16.00 -12.28 8.49
C PHE A 422 15.15 -11.62 9.57
N LYS A 423 15.65 -11.53 10.80
CA LYS A 423 14.90 -11.04 11.95
C LYS A 423 15.82 -10.35 12.93
N ILE A 424 15.38 -9.22 13.47
CA ILE A 424 16.07 -8.49 14.53
C ILE A 424 15.06 -8.08 15.61
N LYS A 425 15.45 -8.19 16.87
CA LYS A 425 14.68 -7.73 18.03
C LYS A 425 15.47 -6.65 18.76
N LEU A 426 14.83 -5.50 18.94
CA LEU A 426 15.43 -4.28 19.46
C LEU A 426 14.70 -3.88 20.74
N LYS A 427 15.46 -3.38 21.72
CA LYS A 427 14.93 -2.75 22.93
C LYS A 427 14.81 -1.25 22.72
N CYS A 428 13.71 -0.66 23.18
CA CYS A 428 13.42 0.77 23.04
C CYS A 428 12.53 1.27 24.17
N ASP A 429 12.22 2.57 24.19
CA ASP A 429 11.06 3.13 24.90
C ASP A 429 10.09 3.63 23.82
N ASN A 430 9.12 2.80 23.48
CA ASN A 430 8.21 3.01 22.35
C ASN A 430 6.93 3.70 22.81
N LYS A 431 6.84 4.99 22.51
CA LYS A 431 5.63 5.83 22.67
C LYS A 431 5.06 6.26 21.31
N SER A 432 5.48 5.60 20.24
CA SER A 432 5.17 5.99 18.86
C SER A 432 3.82 5.44 18.38
N ASP A 433 3.38 5.94 17.23
CA ASP A 433 2.22 5.47 16.47
C ASP A 433 2.51 4.21 15.61
N LEU A 434 3.72 3.62 15.73
CA LEU A 434 4.14 2.43 14.99
C LEU A 434 3.33 1.19 15.37
N ARG A 435 3.14 0.28 14.41
CA ARG A 435 2.36 -0.95 14.60
C ARG A 435 2.95 -2.14 13.87
N GLU A 436 2.51 -3.33 14.28
CA GLU A 436 2.71 -4.55 13.50
C GLU A 436 2.24 -4.38 12.05
N LYS A 437 3.08 -4.87 11.13
CA LYS A 437 2.97 -4.78 9.67
C LYS A 437 3.27 -3.40 9.08
N ASP A 438 3.57 -2.39 9.88
CA ASP A 438 4.06 -1.11 9.35
C ASP A 438 5.44 -1.31 8.72
N PHE A 439 5.68 -0.61 7.60
CA PHE A 439 6.99 -0.54 6.97
C PHE A 439 7.83 0.52 7.68
N CYS A 440 9.11 0.24 7.87
CA CYS A 440 10.03 1.19 8.51
C CYS A 440 11.44 1.12 7.94
N LEU A 441 12.19 2.20 8.14
CA LEU A 441 13.63 2.26 7.93
C LEU A 441 14.34 2.06 9.26
N ILE A 442 15.29 1.13 9.29
CA ILE A 442 16.23 1.00 10.40
C ILE A 442 17.52 1.69 9.94
N SER A 443 18.06 2.61 10.73
CA SER A 443 19.31 3.32 10.38
C SER A 443 20.28 3.46 11.56
N ASP A 444 21.54 3.77 11.25
CA ASP A 444 22.59 4.08 12.23
C ASP A 444 22.43 5.47 12.89
N GLU A 445 23.39 5.92 13.70
CA GLU A 445 23.32 7.20 14.42
C GLU A 445 23.11 8.43 13.51
N ASN A 446 23.56 8.37 12.25
CA ASN A 446 23.47 9.48 11.30
C ASN A 446 22.10 9.58 10.63
N GLY A 447 21.18 8.66 10.95
CA GLY A 447 19.82 8.65 10.44
C GLY A 447 19.71 8.14 8.99
N PRO A 448 18.48 8.03 8.46
CA PRO A 448 18.24 7.32 7.20
C PRO A 448 18.75 8.04 5.94
N LEU A 449 18.93 9.36 5.99
CA LEU A 449 19.38 10.16 4.84
C LEU A 449 20.91 10.23 4.69
N LYS A 450 21.64 10.27 5.82
CA LYS A 450 23.11 10.42 5.82
C LYS A 450 23.83 9.11 6.15
N GLY A 451 23.21 8.27 6.97
CA GLY A 451 23.76 7.01 7.45
C GLY A 451 23.39 5.79 6.62
N GLU A 452 23.81 4.62 7.10
CA GLU A 452 23.36 3.32 6.62
C GLU A 452 21.92 3.07 7.04
N CYS A 453 21.13 2.51 6.12
CA CYS A 453 19.75 2.16 6.43
C CYS A 453 19.25 0.93 5.65
N VAL A 454 18.23 0.27 6.19
CA VAL A 454 17.53 -0.83 5.54
C VAL A 454 16.03 -0.70 5.69
N GLN A 455 15.29 -1.13 4.67
CA GLN A 455 13.85 -1.32 4.78
C GLN A 455 13.52 -2.60 5.55
N SER A 456 12.48 -2.52 6.37
CA SER A 456 12.01 -3.60 7.22
C SER A 456 10.50 -3.52 7.45
N ILE A 457 9.93 -4.58 8.01
CA ILE A 457 8.52 -4.65 8.40
C ILE A 457 8.45 -5.09 9.86
N ILE A 458 7.66 -4.38 10.67
CA ILE A 458 7.43 -4.74 12.07
C ILE A 458 6.65 -6.06 12.14
N SER A 459 7.24 -7.10 12.72
CA SER A 459 6.56 -8.38 12.96
C SER A 459 5.87 -8.45 14.31
N ASP A 460 6.45 -7.83 15.33
CA ASP A 460 5.88 -7.73 16.67
C ASP A 460 6.34 -6.43 17.34
N ILE A 461 5.54 -5.91 18.25
CA ILE A 461 5.79 -4.64 18.93
C ILE A 461 5.17 -4.63 20.33
N SER A 462 5.95 -4.13 21.28
CA SER A 462 5.56 -3.78 22.66
C SER A 462 6.04 -2.36 22.98
N GLU A 463 5.91 -1.95 24.25
CA GLU A 463 6.47 -0.69 24.74
C GLU A 463 8.00 -0.70 24.81
N ASP A 464 8.57 -1.84 25.17
CA ASP A 464 10.00 -1.97 25.44
C ASP A 464 10.75 -2.66 24.31
N THR A 465 10.05 -3.30 23.37
CA THR A 465 10.67 -4.02 22.27
C THR A 465 9.96 -3.85 20.93
N ILE A 466 10.75 -3.82 19.86
CA ILE A 466 10.27 -3.89 18.49
C ILE A 466 10.99 -5.04 17.79
N GLU A 467 10.22 -5.93 17.18
CA GLU A 467 10.74 -7.03 16.37
C GLU A 467 10.45 -6.79 14.89
N LEU A 468 11.49 -6.92 14.07
CA LEU A 468 11.49 -6.52 12.67
C LEU A 468 11.94 -7.68 11.78
N LYS A 469 11.22 -7.85 10.66
CA LYS A 469 11.69 -8.66 9.54
C LYS A 469 12.61 -7.82 8.67
N ILE A 470 13.83 -8.30 8.49
CA ILE A 470 14.85 -7.68 7.64
C ILE A 470 15.17 -8.60 6.47
N SER A 471 15.63 -8.02 5.36
CA SER A 471 15.97 -8.81 4.16
C SER A 471 17.37 -9.42 4.22
N LYS A 472 18.24 -8.90 5.10
CA LYS A 472 19.64 -9.28 5.28
C LYS A 472 20.15 -8.87 6.66
N SER A 473 21.26 -9.47 7.10
CA SER A 473 21.97 -9.05 8.31
C SER A 473 22.43 -7.59 8.22
N LEU A 474 22.33 -6.85 9.32
CA LEU A 474 22.81 -5.48 9.41
C LEU A 474 24.34 -5.44 9.48
N LYS A 475 24.95 -4.48 8.79
CA LYS A 475 26.39 -4.17 8.85
C LYS A 475 26.70 -2.92 9.68
N PHE A 476 25.71 -2.40 10.38
CA PHE A 476 25.78 -1.20 11.21
C PHE A 476 24.96 -1.42 12.49
N ILE A 477 25.21 -0.59 13.50
CA ILE A 477 24.46 -0.61 14.76
C ILE A 477 23.16 0.19 14.55
N PRO A 478 21.98 -0.43 14.72
CA PRO A 478 20.72 0.28 14.53
C PRO A 478 20.44 1.24 15.70
N ILE A 479 20.16 2.51 15.39
CA ILE A 479 19.85 3.57 16.36
C ILE A 479 18.44 4.13 16.14
N TRP A 480 17.97 4.26 14.90
CA TRP A 480 16.65 4.82 14.60
C TRP A 480 15.75 3.83 13.86
N ILE A 481 14.45 3.86 14.19
CA ILE A 481 13.39 3.17 13.46
C ILE A 481 12.37 4.23 13.00
N ASP A 482 12.39 4.57 11.72
CA ASP A 482 11.55 5.61 11.11
C ASP A 482 10.38 4.99 10.32
N ALA A 483 9.15 5.45 10.55
CA ALA A 483 7.95 4.98 9.85
C ALA A 483 7.95 5.40 8.36
N ILE A 484 7.68 4.46 7.45
CA ILE A 484 7.49 4.75 6.02
C ILE A 484 6.20 4.11 5.49
N ASN A 485 5.65 4.68 4.42
CA ASN A 485 4.44 4.17 3.78
C ASN A 485 4.78 3.30 2.56
N SER A 486 3.91 2.34 2.23
CA SER A 486 4.03 1.57 0.99
C SER A 486 3.48 2.36 -0.20
N GLU A 487 4.31 2.61 -1.21
CA GLU A 487 3.92 3.34 -2.43
C GLU A 487 3.23 2.46 -3.47
N ALA A 488 3.55 1.15 -3.47
CA ALA A 488 3.09 0.21 -4.50
C ALA A 488 1.56 0.01 -4.53
N ILE A 489 0.86 0.47 -3.48
CA ILE A 489 -0.60 0.42 -3.34
C ILE A 489 -1.28 1.37 -4.34
N PHE A 490 -0.65 2.50 -4.67
CA PHE A 490 -1.28 3.55 -5.48
C PHE A 490 -1.01 3.42 -6.98
N ASP A 491 0.23 3.08 -7.36
CA ASP A 491 0.62 2.96 -8.77
C ASP A 491 -0.23 1.93 -9.53
N ARG A 492 -0.83 0.97 -8.82
CA ARG A 492 -1.72 -0.05 -9.39
C ARG A 492 -3.12 0.46 -9.76
N ASN A 493 -3.50 1.66 -9.31
CA ASN A 493 -4.83 2.22 -9.58
C ASN A 493 -4.93 2.93 -10.93
N TYR A 494 -3.82 3.42 -11.49
CA TYR A 494 -3.84 4.16 -12.76
C TYR A 494 -4.45 3.36 -13.92
N PRO A 495 -4.07 2.08 -14.16
CA PRO A 495 -4.66 1.30 -15.25
C PRO A 495 -6.17 1.13 -15.15
N SER A 496 -6.74 1.11 -13.94
CA SER A 496 -8.15 0.81 -13.72
C SER A 496 -9.09 1.80 -14.41
N ILE A 497 -8.85 3.11 -14.27
CA ILE A 497 -9.72 4.11 -14.90
C ILE A 497 -9.61 4.06 -16.41
N PHE A 498 -8.40 3.84 -16.94
CA PHE A 498 -8.21 3.63 -18.37
C PHE A 498 -8.98 2.40 -18.87
N ASN A 499 -8.92 1.30 -18.12
CA ASN A 499 -9.64 0.07 -18.42
C ASN A 499 -11.17 0.23 -18.41
N LEU A 500 -11.73 1.02 -17.48
CA LEU A 500 -13.17 1.33 -17.49
C LEU A 500 -13.61 1.94 -18.84
N LEU A 501 -12.76 2.81 -19.40
CA LEU A 501 -13.07 3.53 -20.64
C LEU A 501 -12.80 2.68 -21.89
N ASN A 502 -11.76 1.85 -21.85
CA ASN A 502 -11.24 1.12 -23.01
C ASN A 502 -11.80 -0.31 -23.16
N ILE A 503 -12.29 -0.95 -22.08
CA ILE A 503 -12.75 -2.35 -22.13
C ILE A 503 -14.22 -2.42 -22.60
N PRO A 504 -14.54 -3.16 -23.68
CA PRO A 504 -15.89 -3.19 -24.26
C PRO A 504 -17.00 -3.66 -23.32
N HIS A 505 -16.79 -4.71 -22.51
CA HIS A 505 -17.82 -5.24 -21.63
C HIS A 505 -18.15 -4.29 -20.46
N LEU A 506 -17.28 -3.32 -20.15
CA LEU A 506 -17.54 -2.29 -19.13
C LEU A 506 -18.33 -1.10 -19.68
N LYS A 507 -18.74 -1.13 -20.96
CA LYS A 507 -19.46 -0.03 -21.62
C LYS A 507 -20.70 0.42 -20.82
N ARG A 508 -21.50 -0.51 -20.29
CA ARG A 508 -22.70 -0.15 -19.52
C ARG A 508 -22.35 0.61 -18.24
N LEU A 509 -21.37 0.12 -17.47
CA LEU A 509 -20.92 0.79 -16.25
C LEU A 509 -20.37 2.19 -16.57
N LYS A 510 -19.60 2.31 -17.65
CA LYS A 510 -19.10 3.59 -18.16
C LYS A 510 -20.23 4.57 -18.46
N GLU A 511 -21.27 4.14 -19.18
CA GLU A 511 -22.42 4.98 -19.51
C GLU A 511 -23.21 5.40 -18.26
N VAL A 512 -23.35 4.51 -17.27
CA VAL A 512 -23.99 4.84 -15.98
C VAL A 512 -23.20 5.91 -15.21
N LEU A 513 -21.87 5.82 -15.20
CA LEU A 513 -21.01 6.75 -14.46
C LEU A 513 -20.84 8.12 -15.16
N ILE A 514 -20.74 8.14 -16.49
CA ILE A 514 -20.44 9.37 -17.25
C ILE A 514 -21.71 10.03 -17.76
N ASN A 515 -22.61 9.26 -18.36
CA ASN A 515 -23.79 9.77 -19.06
C ASN A 515 -25.07 9.67 -18.21
N SER A 516 -24.98 9.15 -16.98
CA SER A 516 -26.13 8.89 -16.12
C SER A 516 -27.23 8.06 -16.82
N SER A 517 -26.82 7.11 -17.66
CA SER A 517 -27.73 6.20 -18.38
C SER A 517 -28.38 5.19 -17.44
N VAL A 518 -29.49 4.59 -17.87
CA VAL A 518 -30.18 3.52 -17.13
C VAL A 518 -29.45 2.18 -17.35
N CYS A 519 -29.29 1.38 -16.29
CA CYS A 519 -28.84 -0.01 -16.38
C CYS A 519 -30.03 -0.97 -16.45
N ARG A 520 -29.78 -2.25 -16.78
CA ARG A 520 -30.83 -3.26 -16.78
C ARG A 520 -31.29 -3.55 -15.35
N ASP A 521 -32.60 -3.69 -15.18
CA ASP A 521 -33.15 -4.18 -13.92
C ASP A 521 -32.80 -5.66 -13.76
N ASN A 522 -32.54 -6.11 -12.52
CA ASN A 522 -32.20 -7.51 -12.28
C ASN A 522 -33.45 -8.36 -12.15
N GLU A 523 -33.34 -9.63 -12.57
CA GLU A 523 -34.45 -10.57 -12.49
C GLU A 523 -34.51 -11.21 -11.10
N LEU A 524 -35.73 -11.37 -10.57
CA LEU A 524 -35.96 -12.15 -9.35
C LEU A 524 -36.02 -13.63 -9.71
N ILE A 525 -34.91 -14.34 -9.51
CA ILE A 525 -34.87 -15.79 -9.73
C ILE A 525 -35.34 -16.51 -8.47
N GLN A 526 -36.22 -17.50 -8.67
CA GLN A 526 -36.67 -18.38 -7.59
C GLN A 526 -35.48 -19.12 -6.99
N VAL A 527 -35.34 -19.02 -5.67
CA VAL A 527 -34.27 -19.66 -4.93
C VAL A 527 -34.71 -21.07 -4.54
N GLU A 528 -33.94 -22.08 -4.92
CA GLU A 528 -34.22 -23.47 -4.58
C GLU A 528 -33.44 -23.87 -3.32
N ASN A 529 -34.13 -24.54 -2.39
CA ASN A 529 -33.53 -25.29 -1.29
C ASN A 529 -32.40 -24.58 -0.54
N LEU A 530 -32.74 -23.52 0.21
CA LEU A 530 -31.75 -22.69 0.93
C LEU A 530 -31.01 -23.40 2.07
N ASN A 531 -31.41 -24.65 2.43
CA ASN A 531 -30.85 -25.52 3.47
C ASN A 531 -29.85 -24.78 4.36
N SER A 532 -30.38 -23.97 5.27
CA SER A 532 -29.61 -23.07 6.10
C SER A 532 -29.78 -23.47 7.55
N ILE A 533 -28.66 -23.66 8.24
CA ILE A 533 -28.61 -23.84 9.70
C ILE A 533 -29.25 -22.62 10.41
N VAL A 534 -29.26 -21.47 9.73
CA VAL A 534 -29.82 -20.21 10.20
C VAL A 534 -30.92 -19.77 9.26
N GLU A 535 -32.11 -19.47 9.79
CA GLU A 535 -33.22 -18.94 9.00
C GLU A 535 -32.86 -17.58 8.40
N LEU A 536 -33.07 -17.43 7.09
CA LEU A 536 -32.83 -16.18 6.37
C LEU A 536 -34.07 -15.30 6.41
N ASN A 537 -33.90 -14.00 6.63
CA ASN A 537 -35.01 -13.05 6.55
C ASN A 537 -35.33 -12.66 5.09
N GLU A 538 -36.46 -11.97 4.88
CA GLU A 538 -36.94 -11.61 3.54
C GLU A 538 -35.97 -10.72 2.75
N SER A 539 -35.29 -9.78 3.41
CA SER A 539 -34.29 -8.93 2.75
C SER A 539 -33.08 -9.74 2.23
N GLN A 540 -32.63 -10.74 3.00
CA GLN A 540 -31.56 -11.65 2.60
C GLN A 540 -32.00 -12.57 1.46
N LYS A 541 -33.23 -13.12 1.52
CA LYS A 541 -33.80 -13.94 0.43
C LYS A 541 -33.93 -13.15 -0.86
N LYS A 542 -34.41 -11.91 -0.78
CA LYS A 542 -34.50 -10.98 -1.92
C LYS A 542 -33.11 -10.71 -2.51
N ALA A 543 -32.11 -10.44 -1.68
CA ALA A 543 -30.75 -10.23 -2.13
C ALA A 543 -30.18 -11.44 -2.87
N ILE A 544 -30.45 -12.66 -2.40
CA ILE A 544 -30.03 -13.91 -3.06
C ILE A 544 -30.75 -14.08 -4.40
N ALA A 545 -32.07 -13.88 -4.45
CA ALA A 545 -32.86 -14.00 -5.68
C ALA A 545 -32.38 -13.05 -6.78
N LEU A 546 -32.12 -11.78 -6.41
CA LEU A 546 -31.60 -10.76 -7.33
C LEU A 546 -30.16 -11.04 -7.76
N ALA A 547 -29.33 -11.56 -6.85
CA ALA A 547 -27.96 -11.92 -7.18
C ALA A 547 -27.91 -13.01 -8.26
N LEU A 548 -28.81 -13.99 -8.19
CA LEU A 548 -28.91 -15.05 -9.19
C LEU A 548 -29.30 -14.52 -10.57
N GLY A 549 -30.22 -13.54 -10.63
CA GLY A 549 -30.67 -12.89 -11.86
C GLY A 549 -29.94 -11.59 -12.22
N VAL A 550 -28.70 -11.42 -11.73
CA VAL A 550 -27.91 -10.22 -11.99
C VAL A 550 -27.60 -10.08 -13.49
N GLN A 551 -27.93 -8.91 -14.05
CA GLN A 551 -27.74 -8.59 -15.47
C GLN A 551 -26.47 -7.77 -15.71
N ASP A 552 -26.37 -6.61 -15.05
CA ASP A 552 -25.21 -5.73 -15.10
C ASP A 552 -24.48 -5.74 -13.75
N PHE A 553 -25.18 -5.34 -12.69
CA PHE A 553 -24.68 -5.38 -11.32
C PHE A 553 -25.78 -5.44 -10.27
N LEU A 554 -25.41 -5.75 -9.03
CA LEU A 554 -26.29 -5.66 -7.86
C LEU A 554 -25.57 -4.96 -6.71
N LEU A 555 -26.26 -4.08 -6.01
CA LEU A 555 -25.77 -3.40 -4.81
C LEU A 555 -26.49 -3.93 -3.58
N ILE A 556 -25.73 -4.52 -2.65
CA ILE A 556 -26.23 -5.01 -1.37
C ILE A 556 -25.69 -4.12 -0.25
N GLN A 557 -26.55 -3.24 0.28
CA GLN A 557 -26.23 -2.50 1.50
C GLN A 557 -26.46 -3.41 2.70
N GLY A 558 -25.42 -3.61 3.51
CA GLY A 558 -25.55 -4.37 4.74
C GLY A 558 -25.11 -3.56 5.95
N PRO A 559 -26.06 -2.94 6.66
CA PRO A 559 -25.85 -2.33 7.97
C PRO A 559 -25.22 -3.28 8.99
N PRO A 560 -24.69 -2.78 10.12
CA PRO A 560 -24.10 -3.59 11.18
C PRO A 560 -25.05 -4.69 11.68
N GLY A 561 -24.54 -5.92 11.79
CA GLY A 561 -25.28 -7.05 12.37
C GLY A 561 -26.32 -7.71 11.45
N THR A 562 -26.43 -7.31 10.18
CA THR A 562 -27.46 -7.80 9.24
C THR A 562 -27.13 -9.12 8.54
N GLY A 563 -25.97 -9.71 8.83
CA GLY A 563 -25.55 -10.97 8.22
C GLY A 563 -25.02 -10.85 6.79
N LYS A 564 -24.35 -9.74 6.44
CA LYS A 564 -23.66 -9.54 5.14
C LYS A 564 -22.91 -10.78 4.66
N THR A 565 -21.94 -11.23 5.46
CA THR A 565 -21.06 -12.35 5.08
C THR A 565 -21.81 -13.68 4.94
N LEU A 566 -22.86 -13.90 5.75
CA LEU A 566 -23.77 -15.04 5.59
C LEU A 566 -24.52 -14.97 4.25
N THR A 567 -25.03 -13.79 3.91
CA THR A 567 -25.74 -13.55 2.65
C THR A 567 -24.81 -13.79 1.45
N ILE A 568 -23.57 -13.29 1.49
CA ILE A 568 -22.56 -13.56 0.47
C ILE A 568 -22.31 -15.06 0.34
N ALA A 569 -22.10 -15.78 1.44
CA ALA A 569 -21.86 -17.22 1.42
C ALA A 569 -23.02 -17.99 0.75
N LYS A 570 -24.27 -17.57 0.99
CA LYS A 570 -25.46 -18.16 0.36
C LYS A 570 -25.63 -17.78 -1.12
N ILE A 571 -25.27 -16.56 -1.51
CA ILE A 571 -25.20 -16.17 -2.93
C ILE A 571 -24.19 -17.07 -3.65
N VAL A 572 -22.99 -17.23 -3.08
CA VAL A 572 -21.93 -18.06 -3.65
C VAL A 572 -22.37 -19.51 -3.77
N GLN A 573 -23.02 -20.05 -2.73
CA GLN A 573 -23.58 -21.41 -2.74
C GLN A 573 -24.51 -21.62 -3.93
N GLN A 574 -25.51 -20.76 -4.09
CA GLN A 574 -26.55 -20.91 -5.11
C GLN A 574 -26.00 -20.70 -6.53
N MET A 575 -25.07 -19.75 -6.70
CA MET A 575 -24.38 -19.54 -7.98
C MET A 575 -23.49 -20.72 -8.35
N HIS A 576 -22.76 -21.27 -7.39
CA HIS A 576 -21.90 -22.43 -7.58
C HIS A 576 -22.71 -23.68 -7.98
N GLN A 577 -23.86 -23.93 -7.34
CA GLN A 577 -24.78 -25.02 -7.69
C GLN A 577 -25.32 -24.89 -9.12
N LYS A 578 -25.51 -23.67 -9.62
CA LYS A 578 -25.88 -23.40 -11.02
C LYS A 578 -24.68 -23.44 -11.99
N GLY A 579 -23.51 -23.83 -11.52
CA GLY A 579 -22.29 -23.95 -12.34
C GLY A 579 -21.64 -22.61 -12.71
N ARG A 580 -22.02 -21.50 -12.05
CA ARG A 580 -21.43 -20.19 -12.32
C ARG A 580 -20.01 -20.08 -11.78
N LYS A 581 -19.17 -19.38 -12.53
CA LYS A 581 -17.80 -19.00 -12.18
C LYS A 581 -17.79 -17.66 -11.44
N ILE A 582 -17.18 -17.63 -10.28
CA ILE A 582 -17.26 -16.54 -9.30
C ILE A 582 -15.85 -16.06 -8.93
N ILE A 583 -15.65 -14.75 -9.00
CA ILE A 583 -14.51 -14.07 -8.40
C ILE A 583 -14.98 -13.47 -7.07
N LEU A 584 -14.37 -13.88 -5.96
CA LEU A 584 -14.59 -13.28 -4.65
C LEU A 584 -13.43 -12.36 -4.30
N SER A 585 -13.75 -11.09 -4.06
CA SER A 585 -12.80 -10.07 -3.65
C SER A 585 -13.21 -9.48 -2.31
N CYS A 586 -12.27 -9.41 -1.37
CA CYS A 586 -12.47 -8.66 -0.13
C CYS A 586 -11.38 -7.59 0.01
N PHE A 587 -11.70 -6.48 0.67
CA PHE A 587 -10.74 -5.40 0.86
C PHE A 587 -9.54 -5.83 1.72
N THR A 588 -9.75 -6.67 2.74
CA THR A 588 -8.72 -7.08 3.70
C THR A 588 -8.60 -8.59 3.83
N HIS A 589 -7.43 -9.09 4.27
CA HIS A 589 -7.25 -10.51 4.59
C HIS A 589 -8.19 -11.01 5.69
N ARG A 590 -8.48 -10.17 6.70
CA ARG A 590 -9.42 -10.50 7.78
C ARG A 590 -10.82 -10.79 7.24
N SER A 591 -11.28 -9.97 6.30
CA SER A 591 -12.57 -10.16 5.62
C SER A 591 -12.60 -11.47 4.81
N ILE A 592 -11.48 -11.84 4.16
CA ILE A 592 -11.35 -13.14 3.47
C ILE A 592 -11.49 -14.30 4.46
N ASP A 593 -10.76 -14.25 5.58
CA ASP A 593 -10.76 -15.33 6.57
C ASP A 593 -12.18 -15.54 7.15
N GLU A 594 -12.89 -14.44 7.45
CA GLU A 594 -14.27 -14.51 7.94
C GLU A 594 -15.25 -15.03 6.86
N LEU A 595 -15.09 -14.61 5.60
CA LEU A 595 -15.90 -15.11 4.49
C LEU A 595 -15.67 -16.60 4.25
N ILE A 596 -14.43 -17.06 4.22
CA ILE A 596 -14.08 -18.47 4.09
C ILE A 596 -14.69 -19.30 5.23
N ARG A 597 -14.60 -18.80 6.47
CA ARG A 597 -15.22 -19.46 7.62
C ARG A 597 -16.73 -19.60 7.45
N LYS A 598 -17.42 -18.57 6.93
CA LYS A 598 -18.86 -18.61 6.65
C LYS A 598 -19.21 -19.56 5.51
N ILE A 599 -18.42 -19.60 4.44
CA ILE A 599 -18.59 -20.56 3.33
C ILE A 599 -18.44 -21.98 3.87
N ASN A 600 -17.38 -22.29 4.61
CA ASN A 600 -17.15 -23.63 5.17
C ASN A 600 -18.30 -24.12 6.08
N ILE A 601 -18.95 -23.21 6.82
CA ILE A 601 -20.06 -23.56 7.72
C ILE A 601 -21.40 -23.68 6.97
N HIS A 602 -21.69 -22.74 6.07
CA HIS A 602 -23.03 -22.56 5.50
C HIS A 602 -23.16 -22.99 4.04
N ALA A 603 -22.05 -23.29 3.38
CA ALA A 603 -21.94 -23.72 1.98
C ALA A 603 -20.72 -24.67 1.79
N PRO A 604 -20.61 -25.75 2.58
CA PRO A 604 -19.45 -26.64 2.60
C PRO A 604 -19.19 -27.35 1.25
N GLU A 605 -20.18 -27.40 0.36
CA GLU A 605 -20.05 -27.96 -0.99
C GLU A 605 -19.30 -27.04 -1.97
N VAL A 606 -19.12 -25.76 -1.64
CA VAL A 606 -18.47 -24.80 -2.52
C VAL A 606 -16.98 -25.10 -2.60
N ASP A 607 -16.53 -25.55 -3.76
CA ASP A 607 -15.11 -25.72 -4.04
C ASP A 607 -14.48 -24.39 -4.49
N PHE A 608 -13.57 -23.84 -3.69
CA PHE A 608 -12.90 -22.57 -3.95
C PHE A 608 -11.37 -22.67 -3.81
N TYR A 609 -10.67 -21.72 -4.41
CA TYR A 609 -9.23 -21.55 -4.21
C TYR A 609 -8.89 -20.15 -3.70
N ARG A 610 -8.16 -20.07 -2.58
CA ARG A 610 -7.67 -18.81 -2.02
C ARG A 610 -6.33 -18.43 -2.62
N ILE A 611 -6.27 -17.24 -3.22
CA ILE A 611 -5.06 -16.63 -3.75
C ILE A 611 -4.16 -16.20 -2.57
N GLU A 612 -2.84 -16.39 -2.71
CA GLU A 612 -1.76 -16.13 -1.74
C GLU A 612 -1.47 -17.23 -0.69
N GLU A 613 -2.26 -18.30 -0.61
CA GLU A 613 -2.06 -19.37 0.38
C GLU A 613 -1.38 -20.63 -0.19
N LEU A 614 -0.07 -20.51 -0.48
CA LEU A 614 0.83 -21.66 -0.70
C LEU A 614 2.02 -21.70 0.27
N HIS A 615 2.15 -20.71 1.15
CA HIS A 615 3.22 -20.65 2.16
C HIS A 615 2.83 -21.17 3.55
N SER A 616 1.56 -21.52 3.79
CA SER A 616 1.04 -21.88 5.12
C SER A 616 0.20 -23.16 5.17
N ASN A 617 0.06 -23.89 4.06
CA ASN A 617 -0.66 -25.17 4.08
C ASN A 617 0.21 -26.24 4.76
N LYS A 618 0.06 -26.37 6.09
CA LYS A 618 0.65 -27.44 6.92
C LYS A 618 0.33 -28.86 6.41
N ASN A 619 -0.69 -29.01 5.55
CA ASN A 619 -1.05 -30.29 4.91
C ASN A 619 -0.32 -30.57 3.58
N ILE A 620 0.49 -29.63 3.08
CA ILE A 620 1.37 -29.83 1.90
C ILE A 620 2.84 -29.73 2.30
N ASP A 621 3.14 -29.07 3.43
CA ASP A 621 4.48 -29.00 4.01
C ASP A 621 4.78 -30.25 4.84
N GLY A 622 4.87 -31.39 4.15
CA GLY A 622 5.85 -32.41 4.56
C GLY A 622 7.22 -31.80 4.31
N ASP A 623 7.97 -31.59 5.38
CA ASP A 623 9.33 -31.04 5.39
C ASP A 623 10.25 -31.90 4.50
N SER A 624 10.28 -31.60 3.21
CA SER A 624 11.19 -32.25 2.25
C SER A 624 11.66 -31.19 1.27
N SER A 625 12.85 -30.67 1.58
CA SER A 625 13.64 -29.81 0.70
C SER A 625 14.32 -30.63 -0.42
N ASP A 626 13.58 -31.60 -0.98
CA ASP A 626 14.05 -32.51 -2.02
C ASP A 626 13.64 -32.01 -3.41
N GLU A 627 14.62 -31.88 -4.31
CA GLU A 627 14.44 -31.53 -5.72
C GLU A 627 13.42 -32.44 -6.43
N SER A 628 13.29 -33.70 -6.00
CA SER A 628 12.35 -34.68 -6.56
C SER A 628 10.87 -34.33 -6.35
N ASN A 629 10.55 -33.44 -5.39
CA ASN A 629 9.17 -33.14 -4.99
C ASN A 629 8.59 -31.86 -5.64
N ILE A 630 9.40 -31.02 -6.29
CA ILE A 630 8.93 -29.72 -6.84
C ILE A 630 8.03 -29.93 -8.05
N ARG A 631 8.39 -30.83 -8.98
CA ARG A 631 7.56 -31.13 -10.15
C ARG A 631 6.19 -31.66 -9.72
N VAL A 632 6.19 -32.57 -8.74
CA VAL A 632 4.97 -33.11 -8.15
C VAL A 632 4.14 -31.99 -7.52
N LYS A 633 4.78 -31.07 -6.78
CA LYS A 633 4.13 -29.89 -6.19
C LYS A 633 3.54 -28.97 -7.26
N VAL A 634 4.28 -28.61 -8.31
CA VAL A 634 3.82 -27.77 -9.42
C VAL A 634 2.66 -28.44 -10.16
N GLU A 635 2.76 -29.71 -10.51
CA GLU A 635 1.68 -30.45 -11.17
C GLU A 635 0.44 -30.62 -10.26
N LYS A 636 0.64 -30.82 -8.96
CA LYS A 636 -0.45 -30.82 -7.97
C LYS A 636 -1.12 -29.44 -7.92
N ILE A 637 -0.34 -28.35 -7.90
CA ILE A 637 -0.88 -26.99 -7.95
C ILE A 637 -1.62 -26.75 -9.26
N LYS A 638 -1.07 -27.11 -10.42
CA LYS A 638 -1.75 -27.02 -11.73
C LYS A 638 -3.09 -27.72 -11.71
N LYS A 639 -3.16 -28.93 -11.14
CA LYS A 639 -4.42 -29.68 -10.96
C LYS A 639 -5.39 -28.96 -10.02
N ILE A 640 -4.89 -28.39 -8.93
CA ILE A 640 -5.70 -27.61 -7.98
C ILE A 640 -6.25 -26.34 -8.64
N ILE A 641 -5.43 -25.57 -9.35
CA ILE A 641 -5.85 -24.28 -9.93
C ILE A 641 -6.57 -24.42 -11.27
N LYS A 642 -6.71 -25.62 -11.83
CA LYS A 642 -7.36 -25.84 -13.13
C LYS A 642 -8.82 -25.36 -13.09
N LYS A 643 -9.12 -24.26 -13.78
CA LYS A 643 -10.47 -23.67 -13.98
C LYS A 643 -11.42 -23.91 -12.80
N ARG A 644 -11.10 -23.36 -11.64
CA ARG A 644 -11.97 -23.47 -10.45
C ARG A 644 -13.22 -22.61 -10.65
N PRO A 645 -14.39 -23.08 -10.20
CA PRO A 645 -15.60 -22.28 -10.25
C PRO A 645 -15.49 -21.07 -9.33
N VAL A 646 -14.70 -21.12 -8.25
CA VAL A 646 -14.57 -19.98 -7.32
C VAL A 646 -13.11 -19.68 -6.99
N TYR A 647 -12.70 -18.43 -7.18
CA TYR A 647 -11.43 -17.90 -6.67
C TYR A 647 -11.66 -16.80 -5.65
N ILE A 648 -10.88 -16.79 -4.57
CA ILE A 648 -10.98 -15.80 -3.48
C ILE A 648 -9.65 -15.08 -3.33
N GLY A 649 -9.64 -13.75 -3.31
CA GLY A 649 -8.42 -12.96 -3.15
C GLY A 649 -8.69 -11.57 -2.58
N THR A 650 -7.63 -10.86 -2.19
CA THR A 650 -7.77 -9.46 -1.80
C THR A 650 -7.98 -8.59 -3.03
N THR A 651 -8.67 -7.45 -2.89
CA THR A 651 -8.84 -6.49 -3.99
C THR A 651 -7.49 -6.07 -4.59
N TYR A 652 -6.46 -5.90 -3.77
CA TYR A 652 -5.11 -5.56 -4.23
C TYR A 652 -4.39 -6.69 -4.98
N ALA A 653 -4.68 -7.95 -4.66
CA ALA A 653 -4.19 -9.10 -5.41
C ALA A 653 -4.75 -9.06 -6.84
N TRP A 654 -6.07 -8.89 -6.98
CA TRP A 654 -6.74 -8.80 -8.28
C TRP A 654 -6.36 -7.55 -9.10
N LEU A 655 -6.15 -6.42 -8.41
CA LEU A 655 -5.70 -5.17 -9.04
C LEU A 655 -4.28 -5.28 -9.61
N SER A 656 -3.43 -6.15 -9.04
CA SER A 656 -2.04 -6.29 -9.48
C SER A 656 -1.88 -6.84 -10.90
N GLY A 657 -2.89 -7.49 -11.46
CA GLY A 657 -2.81 -8.19 -12.74
C GLY A 657 -2.03 -9.51 -12.70
N LYS A 658 -1.38 -9.84 -11.57
CA LYS A 658 -0.58 -11.06 -11.41
C LYS A 658 -1.41 -12.33 -11.61
N TYR A 659 -2.66 -12.30 -11.16
CA TYR A 659 -3.53 -13.47 -11.10
C TYR A 659 -4.57 -13.52 -12.22
N ASP A 660 -4.52 -12.60 -13.19
CA ASP A 660 -5.48 -12.52 -14.29
C ASP A 660 -5.48 -13.81 -15.12
N ASP A 661 -4.33 -14.48 -15.22
CA ASP A 661 -4.19 -15.73 -15.98
C ASP A 661 -4.91 -16.93 -15.31
N LEU A 662 -5.36 -16.81 -14.05
CA LEU A 662 -6.27 -17.79 -13.42
C LEU A 662 -7.65 -17.80 -14.10
N ILE A 663 -8.10 -16.64 -14.58
CA ILE A 663 -9.42 -16.44 -15.18
C ILE A 663 -9.44 -17.02 -16.61
N GLY A 664 -8.29 -17.00 -17.29
CA GLY A 664 -8.12 -17.46 -18.66
C GLY A 664 -8.57 -16.40 -19.68
N ASN A 665 -8.90 -16.84 -20.89
CA ASN A 665 -9.29 -15.94 -21.99
C ASN A 665 -10.78 -15.52 -21.97
N GLN A 666 -11.58 -16.15 -21.12
CA GLN A 666 -13.00 -15.84 -20.95
C GLN A 666 -13.20 -15.14 -19.62
N LEU A 667 -14.18 -14.24 -19.55
CA LEU A 667 -14.58 -13.60 -18.30
C LEU A 667 -15.20 -14.63 -17.35
N TYR A 668 -15.14 -14.35 -16.06
CA TYR A 668 -15.95 -15.05 -15.08
C TYR A 668 -17.38 -14.50 -15.11
N ASP A 669 -18.35 -15.29 -14.67
CA ASP A 669 -19.75 -14.90 -14.81
C ASP A 669 -20.09 -13.75 -13.85
N VAL A 670 -19.46 -13.70 -12.68
CA VAL A 670 -19.72 -12.69 -11.66
C VAL A 670 -18.51 -12.43 -10.75
N ALA A 671 -18.27 -11.15 -10.45
CA ALA A 671 -17.36 -10.71 -9.39
C ALA A 671 -18.16 -10.22 -8.17
N ILE A 672 -17.95 -10.78 -6.98
CA ILE A 672 -18.57 -10.34 -5.73
C ILE A 672 -17.51 -9.67 -4.87
N MET A 673 -17.78 -8.43 -4.47
CA MET A 673 -16.84 -7.58 -3.75
C MET A 673 -17.40 -7.23 -2.38
N ASP A 674 -16.80 -7.76 -1.32
CA ASP A 674 -17.14 -7.42 0.06
C ASP A 674 -16.36 -6.19 0.53
N GLU A 675 -16.97 -5.40 1.42
CA GLU A 675 -16.47 -4.11 1.89
C GLU A 675 -16.26 -3.09 0.76
N ALA A 676 -17.14 -3.09 -0.25
CA ALA A 676 -17.07 -2.20 -1.41
C ALA A 676 -17.15 -0.71 -1.05
N SER A 677 -17.72 -0.36 0.11
CA SER A 677 -17.76 1.02 0.62
C SER A 677 -16.41 1.52 1.18
N GLN A 678 -15.39 0.66 1.27
CA GLN A 678 -14.02 1.04 1.64
C GLN A 678 -13.08 1.16 0.43
N MET A 679 -13.59 0.92 -0.77
CA MET A 679 -12.79 0.86 -2.00
C MET A 679 -12.97 2.15 -2.82
N ILE A 680 -11.86 2.82 -3.17
CA ILE A 680 -11.93 3.88 -4.18
C ILE A 680 -12.36 3.27 -5.52
N ILE A 681 -13.01 4.05 -6.40
CA ILE A 681 -13.51 3.55 -7.70
C ILE A 681 -12.46 2.72 -8.47
N PRO A 682 -11.18 3.16 -8.61
CA PRO A 682 -10.14 2.37 -9.27
C PRO A 682 -9.92 0.95 -8.70
N ASN A 683 -10.06 0.77 -7.38
CA ASN A 683 -9.93 -0.55 -6.76
C ASN A 683 -11.05 -1.49 -7.23
N SER A 684 -12.26 -0.94 -7.39
CA SER A 684 -13.43 -1.72 -7.84
C SER A 684 -13.37 -2.09 -9.31
N ILE A 685 -12.76 -1.24 -10.15
CA ILE A 685 -12.64 -1.50 -11.60
C ILE A 685 -11.55 -2.53 -11.93
N GLY A 686 -10.39 -2.50 -11.24
CA GLY A 686 -9.62 -3.75 -11.11
C GLY A 686 -10.55 -4.77 -10.43
N VAL A 687 -10.46 -6.10 -10.50
CA VAL A 687 -11.62 -6.98 -10.16
C VAL A 687 -12.75 -6.93 -11.19
N ILE A 688 -13.60 -5.88 -11.28
CA ILE A 688 -14.79 -5.90 -12.17
C ILE A 688 -14.42 -6.23 -13.63
N ARG A 689 -13.27 -5.75 -14.13
CA ARG A 689 -12.75 -6.06 -15.48
C ARG A 689 -12.58 -7.56 -15.80
N LEU A 690 -12.64 -8.43 -14.80
CA LEU A 690 -12.41 -9.87 -14.91
C LEU A 690 -13.72 -10.67 -14.98
N ALA A 691 -14.88 -10.01 -14.90
CA ALA A 691 -16.18 -10.66 -14.89
C ALA A 691 -17.21 -9.97 -15.78
N GLU A 692 -18.23 -10.70 -16.22
CA GLU A 692 -19.33 -10.20 -17.04
C GLU A 692 -20.30 -9.32 -16.26
N SER A 693 -20.56 -9.67 -14.99
CA SER A 693 -21.43 -8.94 -14.06
C SER A 693 -20.75 -8.81 -12.70
N PHE A 694 -21.27 -7.95 -11.81
CA PHE A 694 -20.68 -7.80 -10.48
C PHE A 694 -21.69 -7.50 -9.37
N ILE A 695 -21.34 -7.88 -8.14
CA ILE A 695 -22.13 -7.63 -6.94
C ILE A 695 -21.25 -6.87 -5.96
N LEU A 696 -21.65 -5.66 -5.60
CA LEU A 696 -20.97 -4.86 -4.58
C LEU A 696 -21.72 -5.00 -3.27
N VAL A 697 -21.03 -5.48 -2.24
CA VAL A 697 -21.57 -5.59 -0.89
C VAL A 697 -20.81 -4.64 0.01
N GLY A 698 -21.53 -3.78 0.71
CA GLY A 698 -20.91 -2.73 1.50
C GLY A 698 -21.91 -1.96 2.34
N ASP A 699 -21.43 -0.89 2.95
CA ASP A 699 -22.27 0.05 3.67
C ASP A 699 -21.61 1.43 3.68
N HIS A 700 -22.17 2.35 2.90
CA HIS A 700 -21.64 3.71 2.73
C HIS A 700 -21.90 4.61 3.95
N PHE A 701 -22.69 4.15 4.93
CA PHE A 701 -22.82 4.78 6.24
C PHE A 701 -21.81 4.26 7.28
N GLN A 702 -20.95 3.30 6.90
CA GLN A 702 -19.77 2.86 7.65
C GLN A 702 -18.48 3.41 7.01
N GLN A 703 -17.34 2.86 7.40
CA GLN A 703 -16.02 3.41 7.08
C GLN A 703 -15.79 3.59 5.57
N PRO A 704 -15.38 4.80 5.14
CA PRO A 704 -14.98 5.07 3.76
C PRO A 704 -13.48 4.82 3.53
N PRO A 705 -12.98 4.90 2.28
CA PRO A 705 -11.55 4.87 2.00
C PRO A 705 -10.80 6.03 2.69
N VAL A 706 -9.62 5.76 3.24
CA VAL A 706 -8.78 6.81 3.84
C VAL A 706 -7.98 7.51 2.75
N ILE A 707 -8.22 8.81 2.59
CA ILE A 707 -7.53 9.68 1.63
C ILE A 707 -6.71 10.71 2.41
N GLN A 708 -5.42 10.85 2.11
CA GLN A 708 -4.52 11.75 2.82
C GLN A 708 -4.50 13.16 2.22
N SER A 709 -4.63 13.27 0.90
CA SER A 709 -4.65 14.55 0.20
C SER A 709 -6.01 15.22 0.32
N PRO A 710 -6.08 16.45 0.85
CA PRO A 710 -7.31 17.26 0.83
C PRO A 710 -7.83 17.50 -0.59
N ASN A 711 -6.93 17.65 -1.57
CA ASN A 711 -7.26 17.89 -2.97
C ASN A 711 -7.81 16.65 -3.69
N ALA A 712 -7.61 15.46 -3.11
CA ALA A 712 -8.13 14.21 -3.64
C ALA A 712 -9.30 13.64 -2.81
N LYS A 713 -9.86 14.44 -1.88
CA LYS A 713 -10.89 13.99 -0.92
C LYS A 713 -12.09 13.32 -1.59
N ASP A 714 -12.42 13.70 -2.82
CA ASP A 714 -13.53 13.11 -3.58
C ASP A 714 -13.30 11.63 -3.95
N LEU A 715 -12.06 11.12 -3.90
CA LEU A 715 -11.81 9.67 -3.98
C LEU A 715 -12.47 8.89 -2.84
N ASN A 716 -12.85 9.55 -1.74
CA ASN A 716 -13.62 8.98 -0.65
C ASN A 716 -15.01 8.49 -1.11
N LYS A 717 -15.57 9.07 -2.18
CA LYS A 717 -16.85 8.65 -2.76
C LYS A 717 -16.64 7.37 -3.58
N THR A 718 -17.09 6.25 -3.03
CA THR A 718 -16.86 4.91 -3.61
C THR A 718 -17.77 4.62 -4.80
N LEU A 719 -17.44 3.57 -5.56
CA LEU A 719 -18.33 3.05 -6.61
C LEU A 719 -19.67 2.61 -6.02
N PHE A 720 -19.63 1.92 -4.87
CA PHE A 720 -20.83 1.48 -4.16
C PHE A 720 -21.74 2.68 -3.84
N GLN A 721 -21.19 3.71 -3.19
CA GLN A 721 -21.95 4.90 -2.81
C GLN A 721 -22.51 5.64 -4.04
N THR A 722 -21.67 5.84 -5.06
CA THR A 722 -22.06 6.54 -6.29
C THR A 722 -23.23 5.87 -7.00
N LEU A 723 -23.24 4.54 -7.09
CA LEU A 723 -24.32 3.79 -7.72
C LEU A 723 -25.55 3.66 -6.79
N PHE A 724 -25.35 3.52 -5.48
CA PHE A 724 -26.44 3.34 -4.52
C PHE A 724 -27.27 4.61 -4.33
N GLU A 725 -26.64 5.78 -4.31
CA GLU A 725 -27.30 7.09 -4.20
C GLU A 725 -27.92 7.59 -5.53
N ASN A 726 -27.69 6.89 -6.65
CA ASN A 726 -28.20 7.33 -7.94
C ASN A 726 -29.64 6.87 -8.16
N ASP A 727 -30.60 7.80 -8.12
CA ASP A 727 -32.04 7.52 -8.26
C ASP A 727 -32.46 6.94 -9.63
N LYS A 728 -31.61 7.04 -10.65
CA LYS A 728 -31.86 6.44 -11.97
C LYS A 728 -31.59 4.94 -12.02
N ILE A 729 -30.97 4.39 -10.98
CA ILE A 729 -30.70 2.95 -10.88
C ILE A 729 -32.00 2.24 -10.48
N PRO A 730 -32.44 1.21 -11.23
CA PRO A 730 -33.65 0.46 -10.95
C PRO A 730 -33.72 -0.13 -9.54
N SER A 731 -34.94 -0.33 -9.04
CA SER A 731 -35.18 -0.78 -7.67
C SER A 731 -34.72 -2.22 -7.41
N ASN A 732 -34.71 -3.12 -8.41
CA ASN A 732 -34.17 -4.48 -8.24
C ASN A 732 -32.64 -4.54 -8.42
N THR A 733 -31.99 -3.40 -8.61
CA THR A 733 -30.52 -3.27 -8.64
C THR A 733 -29.96 -2.87 -7.27
N LYS A 734 -30.82 -2.55 -6.30
CA LYS A 734 -30.44 -2.17 -4.93
C LYS A 734 -31.22 -2.99 -3.90
N VAL A 735 -30.52 -3.46 -2.87
CA VAL A 735 -31.16 -4.10 -1.72
C VAL A 735 -30.43 -3.71 -0.43
N MET A 736 -31.19 -3.28 0.57
CA MET A 736 -30.70 -3.11 1.94
C MET A 736 -31.09 -4.34 2.76
N LEU A 737 -30.13 -4.94 3.45
CA LEU A 737 -30.41 -5.94 4.47
C LEU A 737 -30.95 -5.20 5.70
N ASP A 738 -32.22 -5.37 6.01
CA ASP A 738 -32.95 -4.45 6.89
C ASP A 738 -33.07 -4.92 8.34
N THR A 739 -32.59 -6.14 8.66
CA THR A 739 -32.80 -6.76 9.97
C THR A 739 -31.46 -7.13 10.62
N GLN A 740 -31.17 -6.56 11.79
CA GLN A 740 -29.93 -6.79 12.55
C GLN A 740 -30.10 -7.84 13.65
N HIS A 741 -29.06 -8.65 13.86
CA HIS A 741 -29.03 -9.80 14.78
C HIS A 741 -27.95 -9.67 15.88
N ARG A 742 -27.28 -8.52 15.99
CA ARG A 742 -26.09 -8.32 16.83
C ARG A 742 -26.38 -7.55 18.10
N MET A 743 -26.99 -6.37 17.95
CA MET A 743 -27.06 -5.34 18.97
C MET A 743 -28.31 -5.54 19.80
N ASN A 744 -28.19 -5.35 21.12
CA ASN A 744 -29.34 -5.17 21.99
C ASN A 744 -30.25 -4.06 21.41
N PRO A 745 -31.59 -4.21 21.44
CA PRO A 745 -32.50 -3.23 20.85
C PRO A 745 -32.28 -1.79 21.30
N VAL A 746 -31.81 -1.53 22.52
CA VAL A 746 -31.51 -0.17 22.99
C VAL A 746 -30.37 0.47 22.17
N ILE A 747 -29.34 -0.30 21.83
CA ILE A 747 -28.24 0.15 20.95
C ILE A 747 -28.71 0.18 19.50
N GLY A 748 -29.36 -0.89 19.04
CA GLY A 748 -29.85 -1.02 17.67
C GLY A 748 -30.80 0.10 17.25
N ASN A 749 -31.71 0.51 18.13
CA ASN A 749 -32.64 1.62 17.90
C ASN A 749 -31.93 2.96 17.74
N TYR A 750 -30.91 3.24 18.56
CA TYR A 750 -30.13 4.46 18.42
C TYR A 750 -29.38 4.50 17.08
N ILE A 751 -28.72 3.38 16.72
CA ILE A 751 -28.01 3.25 15.45
C ILE A 751 -28.97 3.42 14.26
N SER A 752 -30.11 2.72 14.29
CA SER A 752 -31.13 2.76 13.26
C SER A 752 -31.67 4.18 13.05
N ARG A 753 -32.06 4.85 14.13
CA ARG A 753 -32.56 6.23 14.08
C ARG A 753 -31.53 7.24 13.59
N THR A 754 -30.27 7.08 13.98
CA THR A 754 -29.24 8.11 13.75
C THR A 754 -28.57 7.97 12.38
N PHE A 755 -28.45 6.74 11.85
CA PHE A 755 -27.66 6.46 10.65
C PHE A 755 -28.44 5.83 9.50
N TYR A 756 -29.64 5.28 9.74
CA TYR A 756 -30.41 4.51 8.75
C TYR A 756 -31.89 4.89 8.72
N ASP A 757 -32.26 6.11 9.15
CA ASP A 757 -33.62 6.65 9.08
C ASP A 757 -34.73 5.72 9.62
N ASN A 758 -34.41 4.91 10.62
CA ASN A 758 -35.27 3.87 11.22
C ASN A 758 -35.58 2.65 10.32
N GLU A 759 -34.92 2.49 9.18
CA GLU A 759 -35.11 1.34 8.29
C GLU A 759 -34.46 0.05 8.84
N LEU A 760 -33.45 0.17 9.72
CA LEU A 760 -32.79 -0.97 10.35
C LEU A 760 -33.61 -1.51 11.54
N LYS A 761 -34.14 -2.72 11.42
CA LYS A 761 -34.99 -3.41 12.39
C LYS A 761 -34.17 -4.33 13.28
N ASN A 762 -34.59 -4.50 14.54
CA ASN A 762 -34.03 -5.52 15.42
C ASN A 762 -34.70 -6.87 15.17
N ASN A 763 -33.92 -7.95 15.12
CA ASN A 763 -34.51 -9.28 15.17
C ASN A 763 -34.98 -9.60 16.60
N ASN A 764 -36.30 -9.65 16.78
CA ASN A 764 -36.93 -9.95 18.06
C ASN A 764 -36.70 -11.39 18.56
N SER A 765 -36.22 -12.30 17.71
CA SER A 765 -35.87 -13.66 18.13
C SER A 765 -34.53 -13.75 18.86
N VAL A 766 -33.71 -12.69 18.83
CA VAL A 766 -32.41 -12.65 19.51
C VAL A 766 -32.60 -12.18 20.95
N THR A 767 -32.37 -13.07 21.91
CA THR A 767 -32.41 -12.74 23.33
C THR A 767 -31.04 -12.33 23.86
N PHE A 768 -30.97 -11.26 24.65
CA PHE A 768 -29.74 -10.78 25.25
C PHE A 768 -29.74 -11.06 26.75
N SER A 769 -28.84 -11.93 27.20
CA SER A 769 -28.60 -12.12 28.63
C SER A 769 -27.85 -10.91 29.20
N ASN A 770 -28.10 -10.60 30.47
CA ASN A 770 -27.28 -9.63 31.20
C ASN A 770 -25.81 -10.06 31.20
N ILE A 771 -24.90 -9.08 31.19
CA ILE A 771 -23.45 -9.34 31.18
C ILE A 771 -22.99 -10.03 32.47
N TYR A 772 -23.59 -9.71 33.61
CA TYR A 772 -23.46 -10.43 34.87
C TYR A 772 -24.75 -10.28 35.69
N LYS A 773 -24.91 -11.05 36.78
CA LYS A 773 -26.09 -10.95 37.65
C LYS A 773 -26.18 -9.54 38.25
N PRO A 774 -27.31 -8.81 38.13
CA PRO A 774 -27.44 -7.48 38.73
C PRO A 774 -27.25 -7.55 40.25
N VAL A 775 -26.25 -6.83 40.75
CA VAL A 775 -26.00 -6.62 42.18
C VAL A 775 -26.08 -5.12 42.43
N GLN A 776 -26.53 -4.70 43.62
CA GLN A 776 -26.57 -3.29 43.98
C GLN A 776 -25.14 -2.78 44.19
N GLU A 777 -24.60 -2.12 43.17
CA GLU A 777 -23.26 -1.54 43.19
C GLU A 777 -23.29 -0.07 43.61
N THR A 778 -22.54 0.28 44.65
CA THR A 778 -22.47 1.67 45.15
C THR A 778 -21.27 2.44 44.60
N SER A 779 -20.24 1.74 44.12
CA SER A 779 -19.03 2.33 43.55
C SER A 779 -19.31 3.06 42.23
N LYS A 780 -18.50 4.07 41.89
CA LYS A 780 -18.61 4.80 40.61
C LYS A 780 -18.48 3.82 39.42
N VAL A 781 -17.46 2.97 39.43
CA VAL A 781 -17.23 1.96 38.38
C VAL A 781 -18.35 0.92 38.29
N GLY A 782 -18.93 0.52 39.42
CA GLY A 782 -20.06 -0.42 39.43
C GLY A 782 -21.33 0.19 38.84
N LYS A 783 -21.59 1.50 39.06
CA LYS A 783 -22.67 2.23 38.37
C LYS A 783 -22.44 2.32 36.86
N ILE A 784 -21.18 2.48 36.43
CA ILE A 784 -20.82 2.47 35.01
C ILE A 784 -21.12 1.10 34.39
N CYS A 785 -20.74 0.04 35.11
CA CYS A 785 -20.82 -1.33 34.64
C CYS A 785 -22.22 -1.97 34.81
N ASP A 786 -23.16 -1.32 35.50
CA ASP A 786 -24.49 -1.87 35.82
C ASP A 786 -25.15 -2.51 34.59
N PRO A 787 -25.49 -3.82 34.63
CA PRO A 787 -26.08 -4.53 33.50
C PRO A 787 -27.45 -4.00 33.07
N LYS A 788 -28.16 -3.27 33.93
CA LYS A 788 -29.46 -2.65 33.59
C LYS A 788 -29.30 -1.50 32.60
N ASN A 789 -28.15 -0.82 32.64
CA ASN A 789 -27.87 0.32 31.76
C ASN A 789 -27.15 -0.19 30.52
N ILE A 790 -27.89 -0.49 29.45
CA ILE A 790 -27.35 -1.02 28.19
C ILE A 790 -26.39 -0.02 27.54
N ILE A 791 -26.71 1.27 27.58
CA ILE A 791 -25.79 2.35 27.19
C ILE A 791 -25.42 3.14 28.43
N THR A 792 -24.13 3.36 28.63
CA THR A 792 -23.62 4.20 29.71
C THR A 792 -22.66 5.26 29.16
N LEU A 793 -23.00 6.52 29.37
CA LEU A 793 -22.13 7.65 29.07
C LEU A 793 -21.36 8.01 30.34
N VAL A 794 -20.06 8.19 30.22
CA VAL A 794 -19.16 8.51 31.33
C VAL A 794 -18.53 9.87 31.04
N HIS A 795 -18.96 10.88 31.79
CA HIS A 795 -18.37 12.21 31.76
C HIS A 795 -17.10 12.23 32.60
N CYS A 796 -15.99 12.32 31.89
CA CYS A 796 -14.63 12.42 32.39
C CYS A 796 -14.03 13.70 31.80
N LYS A 797 -13.78 14.70 32.64
CA LYS A 797 -13.29 16.00 32.20
C LYS A 797 -11.82 15.89 31.79
N SER A 798 -11.48 16.37 30.59
CA SER A 798 -10.09 16.37 30.14
C SER A 798 -9.30 17.48 30.85
N ASP A 799 -8.10 17.18 31.36
CA ASP A 799 -7.26 18.23 31.95
C ASP A 799 -6.66 19.15 30.87
N LYS A 800 -6.47 20.42 31.23
CA LYS A 800 -5.93 21.45 30.31
C LYS A 800 -4.46 21.20 29.96
N SER A 801 -3.76 20.33 30.69
CA SER A 801 -2.37 19.95 30.42
C SER A 801 -2.20 19.10 29.15
N ASN A 802 -3.27 18.46 28.65
CA ASN A 802 -3.27 17.59 27.46
C ASN A 802 -3.38 18.35 26.12
N VAL A 803 -2.93 19.61 26.04
CA VAL A 803 -3.04 20.45 24.84
C VAL A 803 -2.34 19.80 23.64
N GLY A 804 -3.11 19.46 22.60
CA GLY A 804 -2.58 18.88 21.36
C GLY A 804 -2.21 17.39 21.40
N SER A 805 -2.39 16.72 22.55
CA SER A 805 -2.11 15.28 22.72
C SER A 805 -3.20 14.40 22.09
N LYS A 806 -2.81 13.44 21.24
CA LYS A 806 -3.71 12.41 20.68
C LYS A 806 -4.11 11.31 21.69
N SER A 807 -3.85 11.54 22.98
CA SER A 807 -4.20 10.66 24.09
C SER A 807 -4.64 11.47 25.31
N VAL A 808 -5.62 10.95 26.04
CA VAL A 808 -6.21 11.54 27.26
C VAL A 808 -6.07 10.53 28.40
N ASP A 809 -5.23 10.87 29.39
CA ASP A 809 -4.82 9.94 30.46
C ASP A 809 -5.99 9.58 31.38
N GLU A 810 -6.84 10.55 31.68
CA GLU A 810 -8.01 10.40 32.55
C GLU A 810 -9.02 9.40 31.96
N GLU A 811 -9.25 9.46 30.63
CA GLU A 811 -10.07 8.46 29.95
C GLU A 811 -9.45 7.05 30.07
N ALA A 812 -8.12 6.94 29.94
CA ALA A 812 -7.44 5.65 30.02
C ALA A 812 -7.47 5.04 31.43
N GLU A 813 -7.40 5.85 32.49
CA GLU A 813 -7.56 5.40 33.88
C GLU A 813 -8.97 4.86 34.14
N VAL A 814 -10.00 5.60 33.73
CA VAL A 814 -11.40 5.17 33.85
C VAL A 814 -11.63 3.85 33.10
N ILE A 815 -11.03 3.71 31.91
CA ILE A 815 -11.13 2.49 31.11
C ILE A 815 -10.44 1.31 31.82
N LEU A 816 -9.27 1.51 32.41
CA LEU A 816 -8.57 0.47 33.18
C LEU A 816 -9.43 0.00 34.36
N ASP A 817 -10.02 0.93 35.12
CA ASP A 817 -10.92 0.61 36.24
C ASP A 817 -12.12 -0.22 35.79
N VAL A 818 -12.76 0.17 34.68
CA VAL A 818 -13.90 -0.55 34.09
C VAL A 818 -13.49 -1.96 33.68
N ILE A 819 -12.36 -2.12 32.98
CA ILE A 819 -11.85 -3.44 32.56
C ILE A 819 -11.59 -4.32 33.77
N ASN A 820 -10.89 -3.81 34.77
CA ASN A 820 -10.56 -4.55 35.98
C ASN A 820 -11.83 -4.97 36.73
N PHE A 821 -12.80 -4.07 36.87
CA PHE A 821 -14.08 -4.39 37.48
C PHE A 821 -14.82 -5.52 36.74
N LEU A 822 -14.90 -5.44 35.41
CA LEU A 822 -15.58 -6.46 34.59
C LEU A 822 -14.89 -7.82 34.69
N ILE A 823 -13.55 -7.86 34.66
CA ILE A 823 -12.78 -9.09 34.84
C ILE A 823 -13.01 -9.68 36.22
N ASN A 824 -13.04 -8.87 37.28
CA ASN A 824 -13.33 -9.32 38.65
C ASN A 824 -14.77 -9.84 38.81
N LYS A 825 -15.70 -9.44 37.93
CA LYS A 825 -17.05 -10.03 37.82
C LYS A 825 -17.09 -11.32 37.00
N GLY A 826 -15.94 -11.83 36.56
CA GLY A 826 -15.81 -13.06 35.78
C GLY A 826 -16.07 -12.89 34.28
N ILE A 827 -16.06 -11.66 33.76
CA ILE A 827 -16.22 -11.42 32.33
C ILE A 827 -14.92 -11.79 31.61
N SER A 828 -15.03 -12.61 30.56
CA SER A 828 -13.90 -12.96 29.70
C SER A 828 -13.35 -11.72 28.99
N THR A 829 -12.03 -11.61 28.89
CA THR A 829 -11.36 -10.56 28.12
C THR A 829 -11.78 -10.53 26.65
N ASN A 830 -12.10 -11.69 26.07
CA ASN A 830 -12.63 -11.81 24.70
C ASN A 830 -14.04 -11.22 24.53
N SER A 831 -14.76 -10.98 25.63
CA SER A 831 -16.07 -10.34 25.62
C SER A 831 -15.99 -8.81 25.75
N ILE A 832 -14.80 -8.26 26.02
CA ILE A 832 -14.57 -6.82 26.20
C ILE A 832 -13.78 -6.29 25.01
N GLY A 833 -14.19 -5.14 24.48
CA GLY A 833 -13.43 -4.38 23.50
C GLY A 833 -13.33 -2.92 23.89
N VAL A 834 -12.17 -2.32 23.68
CA VAL A 834 -11.95 -0.88 23.81
C VAL A 834 -11.61 -0.33 22.44
N ILE A 835 -12.33 0.72 22.04
CA ILE A 835 -12.13 1.42 20.78
C ILE A 835 -11.71 2.84 21.06
N ALA A 836 -10.66 3.31 20.39
CA ALA A 836 -10.24 4.71 20.42
C ALA A 836 -9.95 5.24 19.01
N PRO A 837 -10.12 6.56 18.76
CA PRO A 837 -9.86 7.16 17.45
C PRO A 837 -8.37 7.22 17.09
N TYR A 838 -7.48 7.31 18.10
CA TYR A 838 -6.06 7.57 17.88
C TYR A 838 -5.16 6.41 18.29
N ARG A 839 -4.06 6.24 17.54
CA ARG A 839 -3.07 5.18 17.81
C ARG A 839 -2.37 5.40 19.16
N ALA A 840 -2.02 6.65 19.48
CA ALA A 840 -1.46 7.04 20.77
C ALA A 840 -2.36 6.64 21.97
N GLN A 841 -3.67 6.92 21.91
CA GLN A 841 -4.60 6.48 22.97
C GLN A 841 -4.62 4.95 23.11
N VAL A 842 -4.69 4.22 21.99
CA VAL A 842 -4.66 2.74 22.03
C VAL A 842 -3.40 2.23 22.71
N ALA A 843 -2.23 2.77 22.34
CA ALA A 843 -0.96 2.40 22.95
C ALA A 843 -0.95 2.69 24.46
N MET A 844 -1.44 3.85 24.87
CA MET A 844 -1.50 4.24 26.28
C MET A 844 -2.44 3.35 27.12
N ILE A 845 -3.62 3.01 26.60
CA ILE A 845 -4.55 2.11 27.31
C ILE A 845 -3.95 0.71 27.41
N ARG A 846 -3.37 0.18 26.32
CA ARG A 846 -2.69 -1.13 26.33
C ARG A 846 -1.58 -1.16 27.38
N ARG A 847 -0.81 -0.08 27.47
CA ARG A 847 0.24 0.08 28.49
C ARG A 847 -0.27 -0.02 29.90
N LYS A 848 -1.29 0.78 30.23
CA LYS A 848 -1.85 0.78 31.58
C LYS A 848 -2.39 -0.61 31.96
N ILE A 849 -3.03 -1.32 31.03
CA ILE A 849 -3.49 -2.71 31.23
C ILE A 849 -2.30 -3.64 31.51
N GLU A 850 -1.27 -3.63 30.65
CA GLU A 850 -0.13 -4.54 30.76
C GLU A 850 0.65 -4.30 32.05
N MET A 851 0.92 -3.05 32.42
CA MET A 851 1.58 -2.68 33.68
C MET A 851 0.78 -3.12 34.90
N PHE A 852 -0.54 -2.87 34.92
CA PHE A 852 -1.40 -3.21 36.04
C PHE A 852 -1.43 -4.72 36.31
N TYR A 853 -1.55 -5.55 35.27
CA TYR A 853 -1.63 -7.01 35.44
C TYR A 853 -0.26 -7.69 35.62
N SER A 854 0.81 -7.13 35.07
CA SER A 854 2.18 -7.65 35.28
C SER A 854 2.63 -7.52 36.74
N ASN A 855 2.32 -6.39 37.39
CA ASN A 855 2.68 -6.14 38.78
C ASN A 855 1.87 -6.99 39.79
N ASN A 856 0.69 -7.46 39.39
CA ASN A 856 -0.22 -8.21 40.26
C ASN A 856 -0.07 -9.76 40.16
N HIS A 857 0.92 -10.27 39.41
CA HIS A 857 1.36 -11.68 39.29
C HIS A 857 0.29 -12.77 39.01
N SER A 858 -0.97 -12.42 38.74
CA SER A 858 -2.10 -13.37 38.79
C SER A 858 -2.77 -13.65 37.44
N LEU A 859 -2.61 -12.81 36.42
CA LEU A 859 -3.21 -12.99 35.09
C LEU A 859 -2.35 -12.35 33.99
N ILE A 860 -1.95 -13.11 32.95
CA ILE A 860 -1.36 -12.54 31.73
C ILE A 860 -2.50 -12.14 30.80
N ILE A 861 -2.70 -10.84 30.60
CA ILE A 861 -3.72 -10.31 29.70
C ILE A 861 -3.09 -9.82 28.41
N ASN A 862 -3.55 -10.34 27.27
CA ASN A 862 -3.16 -9.83 25.97
C ASN A 862 -4.00 -8.58 25.62
N SER A 863 -3.47 -7.40 25.94
CA SER A 863 -4.14 -6.11 25.69
C SER A 863 -4.51 -5.89 24.22
N LYS A 864 -3.77 -6.50 23.28
CA LYS A 864 -4.00 -6.42 21.82
C LYS A 864 -5.34 -7.01 21.39
N GLN A 865 -5.88 -7.96 22.16
CA GLN A 865 -7.20 -8.56 21.88
C GLN A 865 -8.37 -7.70 22.38
N ILE A 866 -8.08 -6.78 23.31
CA ILE A 866 -9.06 -5.93 23.98
C ILE A 866 -9.12 -4.55 23.32
N VAL A 867 -7.99 -3.88 23.13
CA VAL A 867 -7.94 -2.47 22.72
C VAL A 867 -7.47 -2.34 21.28
N ASP A 868 -8.18 -1.61 20.41
CA ASP A 868 -7.67 -1.20 19.09
C ASP A 868 -8.33 0.09 18.57
N THR A 869 -7.85 0.60 17.44
CA THR A 869 -8.46 1.72 16.71
C THR A 869 -9.77 1.32 16.04
N ILE A 870 -10.65 2.31 15.80
CA ILE A 870 -11.91 2.15 15.06
C ILE A 870 -11.69 1.33 13.76
N ASP A 871 -10.67 1.69 12.98
CA ASP A 871 -10.42 1.09 11.67
C ASP A 871 -10.04 -0.40 11.75
N ARG A 872 -9.34 -0.82 12.81
CA ARG A 872 -8.94 -2.23 13.02
C ARG A 872 -10.01 -3.06 13.73
N PHE A 873 -10.88 -2.42 14.50
CA PHE A 873 -12.02 -3.08 15.14
C PHE A 873 -13.14 -3.37 14.13
N GLN A 874 -13.05 -2.88 12.90
CA GLN A 874 -14.01 -3.19 11.85
C GLN A 874 -14.06 -4.71 11.57
N GLY A 875 -15.29 -5.20 11.39
CA GLY A 875 -15.58 -6.63 11.25
C GLY A 875 -15.58 -7.39 12.59
N ASP A 876 -15.06 -6.79 13.66
CA ASP A 876 -15.12 -7.37 15.00
C ASP A 876 -16.37 -6.93 15.76
N GLU A 877 -16.69 -7.66 16.83
CA GLU A 877 -17.81 -7.39 17.73
C GLU A 877 -17.52 -7.97 19.13
N ARG A 878 -18.03 -7.32 20.17
CA ARG A 878 -17.85 -7.75 21.57
C ARG A 878 -19.15 -7.63 22.33
N ASP A 879 -19.29 -8.41 23.38
CA ASP A 879 -20.43 -8.28 24.30
C ASP A 879 -20.46 -6.89 24.93
N ILE A 880 -19.29 -6.38 25.32
CA ILE A 880 -19.09 -5.06 25.91
C ILE A 880 -18.11 -4.27 25.06
N ILE A 881 -18.51 -3.07 24.63
CA ILE A 881 -17.61 -2.10 24.00
C ILE A 881 -17.48 -0.88 24.87
N ILE A 882 -16.24 -0.43 25.05
CA ILE A 882 -15.86 0.81 25.70
C ILE A 882 -15.26 1.73 24.63
N PHE A 883 -15.86 2.87 24.38
CA PHE A 883 -15.38 3.83 23.39
C PHE A 883 -14.76 5.05 24.09
N SER A 884 -13.47 5.27 23.88
CA SER A 884 -12.69 6.44 24.35
C SER A 884 -12.81 7.54 23.30
N MET A 885 -13.35 8.70 23.67
CA MET A 885 -13.60 9.80 22.73
C MET A 885 -12.33 10.61 22.42
N CYS A 886 -11.43 10.78 23.37
CA CYS A 886 -10.21 11.57 23.25
C CYS A 886 -10.46 13.01 22.77
N LEU A 887 -11.54 13.65 23.25
CA LEU A 887 -11.79 15.07 22.98
C LEU A 887 -11.02 15.94 23.98
N SER A 888 -10.48 17.07 23.49
CA SER A 888 -9.83 18.09 24.31
C SER A 888 -10.03 19.48 23.71
N ASP A 889 -9.89 20.55 24.51
CA ASP A 889 -10.17 21.95 24.11
C ASP A 889 -9.51 22.40 22.79
N HIS A 890 -8.36 21.82 22.44
CA HIS A 890 -7.60 22.17 21.23
C HIS A 890 -7.69 21.12 20.10
N ILE A 891 -8.17 19.90 20.38
CA ILE A 891 -8.37 18.86 19.36
C ILE A 891 -9.83 18.87 18.95
N LYS A 892 -10.15 19.72 17.98
CA LYS A 892 -11.33 19.51 17.13
C LYS A 892 -11.04 18.30 16.25
N SER A 893 -11.38 17.10 16.72
CA SER A 893 -11.05 15.87 16.00
C SER A 893 -11.72 15.83 14.63
N ASP A 894 -10.97 16.07 13.56
CA ASP A 894 -11.42 15.83 12.19
C ASP A 894 -11.84 14.37 11.98
N LEU A 895 -11.26 13.45 12.77
CA LEU A 895 -11.57 12.03 12.71
C LEU A 895 -12.98 11.72 13.24
N LEU A 896 -13.45 12.44 14.27
CA LEU A 896 -14.79 12.28 14.85
C LEU A 896 -15.84 13.18 14.18
N LYS A 897 -15.46 14.08 13.25
CA LYS A 897 -16.42 14.77 12.38
C LYS A 897 -17.13 13.80 11.42
N ASP A 898 -16.47 12.69 11.07
CA ASP A 898 -17.08 11.68 10.21
C ASP A 898 -18.02 10.77 11.03
N LYS A 899 -19.33 11.04 10.92
CA LYS A 899 -20.39 10.26 11.57
C LYS A 899 -20.30 8.76 11.30
N ARG A 900 -19.71 8.36 10.16
CA ARG A 900 -19.53 6.95 9.78
C ARG A 900 -18.56 6.21 10.69
N LYS A 901 -17.51 6.87 11.19
CA LYS A 901 -16.56 6.28 12.15
C LYS A 901 -17.21 6.07 13.51
N ILE A 902 -18.06 7.00 13.92
CA ILE A 902 -18.87 6.87 15.15
C ILE A 902 -19.86 5.70 14.99
N ASN A 903 -20.57 5.61 13.86
CA ASN A 903 -21.44 4.47 13.55
C ASN A 903 -20.69 3.13 13.69
N VAL A 904 -19.49 3.04 13.10
CA VAL A 904 -18.65 1.84 13.23
C VAL A 904 -18.33 1.55 14.69
N ALA A 905 -17.84 2.52 15.47
CA ALA A 905 -17.45 2.30 16.86
C ALA A 905 -18.62 1.85 17.75
N LEU A 906 -19.76 2.56 17.69
CA LEU A 906 -20.92 2.29 18.55
C LEU A 906 -21.63 0.98 18.19
N SER A 907 -21.61 0.57 16.91
CA SER A 907 -22.26 -0.66 16.43
C SER A 907 -21.45 -1.96 16.64
N ARG A 908 -20.30 -1.90 17.34
CA ARG A 908 -19.53 -3.10 17.73
C ARG A 908 -20.07 -3.81 18.97
N ALA A 909 -20.89 -3.13 19.76
CA ALA A 909 -21.43 -3.63 21.02
C ALA A 909 -22.61 -4.59 20.78
N LYS A 910 -22.59 -5.77 21.41
CA LYS A 910 -23.75 -6.68 21.42
C LYS A 910 -24.68 -6.41 22.60
N LYS A 911 -24.14 -6.36 23.82
CA LYS A 911 -24.92 -6.34 25.07
C LYS A 911 -24.82 -5.02 25.82
N LYS A 912 -23.63 -4.41 25.90
CA LYS A 912 -23.42 -3.15 26.62
C LYS A 912 -22.45 -2.23 25.89
N LEU A 913 -22.76 -0.94 25.87
CA LEU A 913 -21.95 0.12 25.30
C LEU A 913 -21.60 1.14 26.39
N ILE A 914 -20.32 1.39 26.60
CA ILE A 914 -19.80 2.40 27.52
C ILE A 914 -19.05 3.44 26.67
N VAL A 915 -19.37 4.73 26.83
CA VAL A 915 -18.70 5.81 26.10
C VAL A 915 -18.07 6.77 27.10
N VAL A 916 -16.75 6.86 27.08
CA VAL A 916 -15.93 7.63 28.02
C VAL A 916 -15.35 8.86 27.32
N GLY A 917 -15.54 10.03 27.91
CA GLY A 917 -14.92 11.26 27.44
C GLY A 917 -15.53 12.51 28.06
N ASP A 918 -15.07 13.66 27.59
CA ASP A 918 -15.59 14.95 28.02
C ASP A 918 -16.91 15.27 27.30
N TRP A 919 -18.02 15.00 28.00
CA TRP A 919 -19.36 15.25 27.46
C TRP A 919 -19.76 16.72 27.31
N ASP A 920 -19.04 17.65 27.95
CA ASP A 920 -19.27 19.08 27.73
C ASP A 920 -18.69 19.49 26.36
N LEU A 921 -17.55 18.90 25.96
CA LEU A 921 -16.99 19.07 24.62
C LEU A 921 -17.76 18.29 23.55
N ALA A 922 -18.24 17.09 23.90
CA ALA A 922 -18.98 16.21 23.01
C ALA A 922 -20.27 16.83 22.45
N ASP A 923 -20.95 17.71 23.21
CA ASP A 923 -22.21 18.34 22.79
C ASP A 923 -22.05 19.20 21.51
N ASN A 924 -20.81 19.62 21.19
CA ASN A 924 -20.50 20.33 19.95
C ASN A 924 -20.52 19.43 18.70
N HIS A 925 -20.64 18.11 18.87
CA HIS A 925 -20.73 17.14 17.78
C HIS A 925 -22.16 16.58 17.69
N GLU A 926 -22.81 16.79 16.54
CA GLU A 926 -24.23 16.44 16.32
C GLU A 926 -24.57 14.98 16.69
N THR A 927 -23.70 14.03 16.33
CA THR A 927 -23.92 12.61 16.65
C THR A 927 -23.88 12.34 18.15
N PHE A 928 -22.93 12.91 18.89
CA PHE A 928 -22.85 12.73 20.35
C PHE A 928 -23.97 13.49 21.07
N LYS A 929 -24.34 14.68 20.59
CA LYS A 929 -25.53 15.38 21.08
C LYS A 929 -26.81 14.55 20.93
N SER A 930 -27.01 13.93 19.77
CA SER A 930 -28.10 12.98 19.55
C SER A 930 -28.05 11.79 20.54
N LEU A 931 -26.85 11.26 20.82
CA LEU A 931 -26.65 10.18 21.78
C LEU A 931 -27.00 10.59 23.22
N LEU A 932 -26.58 11.79 23.63
CA LEU A 932 -26.89 12.34 24.95
C LEU A 932 -28.40 12.46 25.14
N VAL A 933 -29.11 13.07 24.17
CA VAL A 933 -30.57 13.19 24.18
C VAL A 933 -31.27 11.82 24.19
N TYR A 934 -30.72 10.83 23.47
CA TYR A 934 -31.26 9.47 23.48
C TYR A 934 -31.12 8.81 24.87
N VAL A 935 -29.97 8.98 25.52
CA VAL A 935 -29.70 8.43 26.85
C VAL A 935 -30.58 9.09 27.93
N GLU A 936 -30.79 10.40 27.88
CA GLU A 936 -31.64 11.08 28.85
C GLU A 936 -33.11 10.63 28.80
N LYS A 937 -33.58 10.16 27.64
CA LYS A 937 -34.98 9.74 27.43
C LYS A 937 -35.21 8.25 27.64
N ASN A 938 -34.17 7.43 27.80
CA ASN A 938 -34.28 5.97 27.81
C ASN A 938 -33.94 5.40 29.20
N LYS A 939 -34.92 4.70 29.82
CA LYS A 939 -34.81 4.14 31.17
C LYS A 939 -33.70 3.08 31.33
N ASP A 940 -33.30 2.43 30.23
CA ASP A 940 -32.28 1.37 30.22
C ASP A 940 -30.89 1.94 29.87
N THR A 941 -30.67 3.23 30.16
CA THR A 941 -29.41 3.93 29.89
C THR A 941 -29.06 4.91 31.01
N LYS A 942 -27.78 5.33 31.09
CA LYS A 942 -27.31 6.19 32.18
C LYS A 942 -26.18 7.13 31.77
N LEU A 943 -26.22 8.37 32.25
CA LEU A 943 -25.06 9.27 32.33
C LEU A 943 -24.46 9.20 33.73
N VAL A 944 -23.15 8.94 33.82
CA VAL A 944 -22.37 8.93 35.06
C VAL A 944 -21.30 10.02 34.96
N ARG A 945 -21.26 10.93 35.94
CA ARG A 945 -20.21 11.96 36.06
C ARG A 945 -19.18 11.52 37.10
N ILE A 946 -17.91 11.50 36.73
CA ILE A 946 -16.79 11.05 37.59
C ILE A 946 -16.08 12.23 38.21
#